data_AF-A0A9D6ZJ36-F1
#
_entry.id   AF-A0A9D6ZJ36-F1
#
_cell.length_a   1.000
_cell.length_b   1.000
_cell.length_c   1.000
_cell.angle_alpha   90.00
_cell.angle_beta   90.00
_cell.angle_gamma   90.00
#
_symmetry.space_group_name_H-M   'P 1'
#
loop_
_entity.id
_entity.type
_entity.pdbx_description
1 polymer ?
#
loop_
_entity_poly.entity_id
_entity_poly.type
_entity_poly.pdbx_seq_one_letter_code
_entity_poly.pdbx_strand_id
1 'polypeptide(L)'
;MTRIPRTVTAAIAALLLAAPASARAQAETDLSAAEIDALLARLADPGDLNVRSAALVALLEAQAGVLPLLTDRLFRPNGITAGLQQRLLEDYVRRLPAELPAESPVPRRTSLAPLLHLLVLSPHETYRESWAAALQAVGLLAALDAIDTNDALMEAIRFVSRYDGAYARAVGLLVRAKGDRAIPALVLSRKIQDGNVKSFVADQLARMGKERAPLMAQVNDDQLLADILRAIAEVRDSEGVNVMLSFINSDRPFVRQAARESLLLYERNAIWPVRKAYEDITGERAETGWDWRETMDRLFAAQDAARLEPLDRLLSRGLAAAADARFEEMDSAFGSILGREPKYPRRAEMVRGLLAYGEQLLSSGDVLEARRVLRLAGYLVPEGDARAARIAAHLAYLEGLRRRDLGFPDAEPFREAARLDPAYAKLVAARGDLADAPPEPVPSTAGQPALSPSKGPPPHRSTAPPLHRSPPDADRSSTGRIAVAAGIVLTAIAGLFLLISSGRLPGRLFGAKGTRERPQPEGRSPAPEEQRVPGGMGRQGLPATPARDAEDPPPAGPSPDQRQSSSPVGAPRSSPEPQAEAGECAREVGRIMDVAVGELHADPAPAEQPPAPDPYARIAAALARIRTDVPGEEPAGEDGTETRRDRRPDGREGGS
;
A
#
# COMPACT_ATOMS: atom_id res chain seq x y z
N MET A 1 27.75 -37.83 15.94
CA MET A 1 27.31 -37.55 14.56
C MET A 1 26.00 -38.28 14.30
N THR A 2 24.87 -37.62 14.53
CA THR A 2 23.53 -38.18 14.36
C THR A 2 23.11 -38.10 12.89
N ARG A 3 22.84 -39.26 12.27
CA ARG A 3 22.39 -39.33 10.87
C ARG A 3 20.93 -38.90 10.79
N ILE A 4 20.68 -37.79 10.09
CA ILE A 4 19.31 -37.37 9.75
C ILE A 4 18.70 -38.44 8.84
N PRO A 5 17.51 -38.98 9.17
CA PRO A 5 16.88 -40.03 8.38
C PRO A 5 16.54 -39.50 6.98
N ARG A 6 16.85 -40.30 5.94
CA ARG A 6 16.65 -39.97 4.51
C ARG A 6 15.22 -39.53 4.16
N THR A 7 14.24 -39.92 4.97
CA THR A 7 12.83 -39.53 4.83
C THR A 7 12.60 -38.05 5.11
N VAL A 8 13.37 -37.44 6.03
CA VAL A 8 13.28 -36.00 6.34
C VAL A 8 13.89 -35.19 5.19
N THR A 9 14.98 -35.67 4.59
CA THR A 9 15.60 -35.00 3.43
C THR A 9 14.69 -35.03 2.20
N ALA A 10 14.00 -36.16 1.96
CA ALA A 10 13.03 -36.28 0.87
C ALA A 10 11.77 -35.42 1.10
N ALA A 11 11.29 -35.32 2.35
CA ALA A 11 10.15 -34.47 2.69
C ALA A 11 10.47 -32.98 2.56
N ILE A 12 11.67 -32.54 2.95
CA ILE A 12 12.13 -31.15 2.76
C ILE A 12 12.30 -30.84 1.27
N ALA A 13 12.85 -31.77 0.47
CA ALA A 13 12.96 -31.62 -0.97
C ALA A 13 11.58 -31.54 -1.66
N ALA A 14 10.62 -32.36 -1.24
CA ALA A 14 9.25 -32.32 -1.76
C ALA A 14 8.50 -31.04 -1.36
N LEU A 15 8.74 -30.51 -0.15
CA LEU A 15 8.17 -29.24 0.32
C LEU A 15 8.73 -28.05 -0.46
N LEU A 16 10.04 -28.06 -0.74
CA LEU A 16 10.68 -27.07 -1.62
C LEU A 16 10.21 -27.21 -3.08
N LEU A 17 9.84 -28.42 -3.51
CA LEU A 17 9.23 -28.73 -4.82
C LEU A 17 7.74 -28.36 -4.94
N ALA A 18 7.05 -28.05 -3.83
CA ALA A 18 5.64 -27.63 -3.83
C ALA A 18 5.43 -26.12 -3.58
N ALA A 19 6.50 -25.34 -3.42
CA ALA A 19 6.39 -23.88 -3.35
C ALA A 19 5.68 -23.34 -4.61
N PRO A 20 4.72 -22.40 -4.46
CA PRO A 20 3.99 -21.84 -5.60
C PRO A 20 4.97 -21.24 -6.61
N ALA A 21 4.69 -21.35 -7.90
CA ALA A 21 5.58 -20.88 -8.96
C ALA A 21 5.99 -19.40 -8.79
N SER A 22 5.16 -18.58 -8.15
CA SER A 22 5.47 -17.21 -7.77
C SER A 22 6.59 -17.08 -6.73
N ALA A 23 6.67 -17.97 -5.74
CA ALA A 23 7.74 -17.96 -4.73
C ALA A 23 9.08 -18.41 -5.33
N ARG A 24 9.07 -19.26 -6.37
CA ARG A 24 10.28 -19.60 -7.13
C ARG A 24 10.73 -18.51 -8.07
N ALA A 25 9.80 -17.88 -8.79
CA ALA A 25 10.10 -16.75 -9.65
C ALA A 25 10.62 -15.54 -8.84
N GLN A 26 10.15 -15.35 -7.61
CA GLN A 26 10.68 -14.35 -6.68
C GLN A 26 12.09 -14.69 -6.19
N ALA A 27 12.36 -15.95 -5.85
CA ALA A 27 13.68 -16.40 -5.40
C ALA A 27 14.77 -16.36 -6.50
N GLU A 28 14.38 -16.31 -7.78
CA GLU A 28 15.31 -16.30 -8.92
C GLU A 28 15.80 -14.88 -9.29
N THR A 29 15.24 -13.85 -8.65
CA THR A 29 15.55 -12.42 -8.90
C THR A 29 16.16 -11.69 -7.71
N ASP A 30 16.47 -12.39 -6.62
CA ASP A 30 17.08 -11.79 -5.44
C ASP A 30 18.60 -11.69 -5.61
N LEU A 31 19.10 -10.46 -5.82
CA LEU A 31 20.53 -10.19 -5.82
C LEU A 31 21.13 -10.55 -4.46
N SER A 32 22.14 -11.41 -4.47
CA SER A 32 22.90 -11.73 -3.27
C SER A 32 23.77 -10.55 -2.82
N ALA A 33 24.17 -10.55 -1.56
CA ALA A 33 25.06 -9.52 -1.01
C ALA A 33 26.39 -9.40 -1.78
N ALA A 34 26.90 -10.52 -2.33
CA ALA A 34 28.13 -10.54 -3.12
C ALA A 34 27.92 -10.00 -4.54
N GLU A 35 26.76 -10.24 -5.15
CA GLU A 35 26.41 -9.66 -6.45
C GLU A 35 26.22 -8.15 -6.37
N ILE A 36 25.58 -7.66 -5.30
CA ILE A 36 25.48 -6.22 -5.03
C ILE A 36 26.87 -5.60 -4.94
N ASP A 37 27.81 -6.22 -4.21
CA ASP A 37 29.20 -5.74 -4.15
C ASP A 37 29.89 -5.73 -5.49
N ALA A 38 29.74 -6.79 -6.28
CA ALA A 38 30.31 -6.88 -7.61
C ALA A 38 29.71 -5.81 -8.55
N LEU A 39 28.43 -5.49 -8.40
CA LEU A 39 27.78 -4.40 -9.13
C LEU A 39 28.30 -3.03 -8.68
N LEU A 40 28.44 -2.79 -7.38
CA LEU A 40 28.97 -1.52 -6.84
C LEU A 40 30.43 -1.30 -7.23
N ALA A 41 31.25 -2.36 -7.25
CA ALA A 41 32.62 -2.30 -7.72
C ALA A 41 32.71 -1.94 -9.22
N ARG A 42 31.89 -2.59 -10.06
CA ARG A 42 31.78 -2.26 -11.49
C ARG A 42 31.24 -0.87 -11.75
N LEU A 43 30.28 -0.42 -10.94
CA LEU A 43 29.74 0.93 -11.01
C LEU A 43 30.79 2.00 -10.71
N ALA A 44 31.75 1.70 -9.84
CA ALA A 44 32.86 2.59 -9.47
C ALA A 44 34.08 2.51 -10.41
N ASP A 45 34.02 1.70 -11.47
CA ASP A 45 35.12 1.59 -12.44
C ASP A 45 35.23 2.89 -13.27
N PRO A 46 36.32 3.67 -13.19
CA PRO A 46 36.44 4.89 -13.99
C PRO A 46 36.74 4.63 -15.47
N GLY A 47 37.23 3.44 -15.83
CA GLY A 47 37.78 3.17 -17.16
C GLY A 47 36.74 2.95 -18.24
N ASP A 48 35.57 2.40 -17.90
CA ASP A 48 34.58 1.97 -18.89
C ASP A 48 33.16 2.44 -18.54
N LEU A 49 32.63 3.34 -19.38
CA LEU A 49 31.28 3.86 -19.28
C LEU A 49 30.21 2.76 -19.41
N ASN A 50 30.40 1.81 -20.32
CA ASN A 50 29.44 0.75 -20.57
C ASN A 50 29.36 -0.20 -19.38
N VAL A 51 30.49 -0.50 -18.74
CA VAL A 51 30.53 -1.31 -17.51
C VAL A 51 29.74 -0.65 -16.39
N ARG A 52 29.94 0.67 -16.18
CA ARG A 52 29.17 1.43 -15.18
C ARG A 52 27.68 1.44 -15.47
N SER A 53 27.30 1.74 -16.71
CA SER A 53 25.89 1.76 -17.14
C SER A 53 25.22 0.40 -16.97
N ALA A 54 25.86 -0.69 -17.41
CA ALA A 54 25.34 -2.04 -17.26
C ALA A 54 25.19 -2.46 -15.78
N ALA A 55 26.17 -2.11 -14.95
CA ALA A 55 26.10 -2.37 -13.50
C ALA A 55 24.95 -1.58 -12.84
N LEU A 56 24.74 -0.32 -13.23
CA LEU A 56 23.62 0.48 -12.75
C LEU A 56 22.28 -0.11 -13.19
N VAL A 57 22.12 -0.48 -14.46
CA VAL A 57 20.90 -1.11 -14.96
C VAL A 57 20.57 -2.36 -14.15
N ALA A 58 21.55 -3.25 -13.97
CA ALA A 58 21.36 -4.47 -13.18
C ALA A 58 21.01 -4.18 -11.71
N LEU A 59 21.56 -3.11 -11.12
CA LEU A 59 21.22 -2.67 -9.77
C LEU A 59 19.78 -2.11 -9.69
N LEU A 60 19.30 -1.42 -10.72
CA LEU A 60 17.95 -0.85 -10.80
C LEU A 60 16.85 -1.90 -11.07
N GLU A 61 17.20 -3.10 -11.53
CA GLU A 61 16.27 -4.24 -11.66
C GLU A 61 16.09 -5.01 -10.33
N ALA A 62 16.70 -4.55 -9.23
CA ALA A 62 16.54 -5.15 -7.92
C ALA A 62 15.08 -5.10 -7.44
N GLN A 63 14.58 -6.21 -6.90
CA GLN A 63 13.22 -6.31 -6.36
C GLN A 63 13.15 -5.94 -4.87
N ALA A 64 11.93 -5.76 -4.36
CA ALA A 64 11.66 -5.38 -2.98
C ALA A 64 12.27 -6.33 -1.92
N GLY A 65 12.47 -7.62 -2.25
CA GLY A 65 13.12 -8.60 -1.36
C GLY A 65 14.57 -8.25 -0.99
N VAL A 66 15.26 -7.49 -1.85
CA VAL A 66 16.67 -7.10 -1.68
C VAL A 66 16.82 -5.85 -0.80
N LEU A 67 15.71 -5.20 -0.42
CA LEU A 67 15.72 -3.94 0.35
C LEU A 67 16.66 -3.97 1.58
N PRO A 68 16.63 -5.00 2.46
CA PRO A 68 17.54 -5.02 3.62
C PRO A 68 19.03 -5.04 3.24
N LEU A 69 19.38 -5.69 2.13
CA LEU A 69 20.76 -5.78 1.64
C LEU A 69 21.22 -4.45 1.03
N LEU A 70 20.37 -3.81 0.23
CA LEU A 70 20.65 -2.48 -0.32
C LEU A 70 20.85 -1.47 0.81
N THR A 71 19.97 -1.50 1.82
CA THR A 71 20.07 -0.65 3.01
C THR A 71 21.36 -0.93 3.79
N ASP A 72 21.73 -2.18 4.05
CA ASP A 72 23.00 -2.51 4.73
C ASP A 72 24.20 -1.87 4.00
N ARG A 73 24.24 -1.97 2.66
CA ARG A 73 25.34 -1.39 1.88
C ARG A 73 25.31 0.12 1.86
N LEU A 74 24.12 0.72 1.76
CA LEU A 74 23.96 2.17 1.77
C LEU A 74 24.47 2.78 3.08
N PHE A 75 24.20 2.12 4.21
CA PHE A 75 24.60 2.60 5.53
C PHE A 75 26.02 2.21 5.95
N ARG A 76 26.77 1.48 5.12
CA ARG A 76 28.16 1.11 5.40
C ARG A 76 29.07 2.35 5.32
N PRO A 77 29.95 2.55 6.31
CA PRO A 77 30.94 3.63 6.23
C PRO A 77 31.88 3.39 5.04
N ASN A 78 32.06 4.41 4.20
CA ASN A 78 32.96 4.36 3.04
C ASN A 78 34.37 4.94 3.32
N GLY A 79 34.62 5.42 4.54
CA GLY A 79 35.92 5.98 4.96
C GLY A 79 36.19 7.41 4.47
N ILE A 80 35.25 8.05 3.79
CA ILE A 80 35.43 9.37 3.18
C ILE A 80 34.79 10.45 4.06
N THR A 81 35.44 11.61 4.15
CA THR A 81 34.94 12.72 4.96
C THR A 81 33.65 13.28 4.36
N ALA A 82 32.68 13.57 5.23
CA ALA A 82 31.36 14.11 4.85
C ALA A 82 31.48 15.39 3.99
N GLY A 83 32.37 16.30 4.38
CA GLY A 83 32.56 17.57 3.69
C GLY A 83 33.05 17.45 2.23
N LEU A 84 33.85 16.42 1.90
CA LEU A 84 34.28 16.18 0.51
C LEU A 84 33.12 15.66 -0.34
N GLN A 85 32.35 14.69 0.18
CA GLN A 85 31.19 14.17 -0.53
C GLN A 85 30.11 15.23 -0.74
N GLN A 86 29.88 16.06 0.28
CA GLN A 86 28.94 17.18 0.19
C GLN A 86 29.35 18.16 -0.92
N ARG A 87 30.60 18.64 -0.92
CA ARG A 87 31.08 19.59 -1.95
C ARG A 87 30.96 19.00 -3.35
N LEU A 88 31.33 17.73 -3.50
CA LEU A 88 31.24 17.03 -4.77
C LEU A 88 29.78 16.94 -5.24
N LEU A 89 28.86 16.48 -4.39
CA LEU A 89 27.45 16.39 -4.73
C LEU A 89 26.82 17.75 -5.00
N GLU A 90 27.18 18.79 -4.25
CA GLU A 90 26.70 20.15 -4.51
C GLU A 90 27.13 20.66 -5.87
N ASP A 91 28.36 20.40 -6.29
CA ASP A 91 28.86 20.78 -7.62
C ASP A 91 28.09 20.06 -8.73
N TYR A 92 27.88 18.74 -8.60
CA TYR A 92 27.07 17.97 -9.55
C TYR A 92 25.61 18.44 -9.58
N VAL A 93 25.00 18.69 -8.42
CA VAL A 93 23.61 19.15 -8.32
C VAL A 93 23.42 20.53 -8.98
N ARG A 94 24.41 21.43 -8.87
CA ARG A 94 24.37 22.74 -9.55
C ARG A 94 24.43 22.64 -11.07
N ARG A 95 24.98 21.55 -11.59
CA ARG A 95 25.13 21.29 -13.03
C ARG A 95 24.03 20.39 -13.61
N LEU A 96 23.00 20.05 -12.81
CA LEU A 96 21.92 19.18 -13.26
C LEU A 96 21.27 19.74 -14.53
N PRO A 97 21.16 18.94 -15.60
CA PRO A 97 20.40 19.36 -16.76
C PRO A 97 18.92 19.43 -16.40
N ALA A 98 18.19 20.37 -17.01
CA ALA A 98 16.74 20.49 -16.83
C ALA A 98 16.02 19.22 -17.33
N GLU A 99 16.52 18.63 -18.42
CA GLU A 99 16.01 17.40 -19.00
C GLU A 99 17.14 16.41 -19.27
N LEU A 100 16.87 15.12 -19.07
CA LEU A 100 17.85 14.08 -19.34
C LEU A 100 18.05 13.93 -20.86
N PRO A 101 19.29 14.00 -21.39
CA PRO A 101 19.56 13.79 -22.81
C PRO A 101 18.98 12.46 -23.32
N ALA A 102 18.55 12.42 -24.58
CA ALA A 102 18.01 11.20 -25.20
C ALA A 102 19.06 10.07 -25.24
N GLU A 103 20.33 10.42 -25.42
CA GLU A 103 21.48 9.51 -25.49
C GLU A 103 22.06 9.15 -24.11
N SER A 104 21.33 9.44 -23.01
CA SER A 104 21.82 9.15 -21.67
C SER A 104 22.06 7.64 -21.46
N PRO A 105 23.23 7.23 -20.93
CA PRO A 105 23.51 5.84 -20.59
C PRO A 105 22.78 5.37 -19.31
N VAL A 106 22.06 6.28 -18.63
CA VAL A 106 21.33 6.00 -17.40
C VAL A 106 19.84 5.80 -17.70
N PRO A 107 19.21 4.70 -17.22
CA PRO A 107 17.78 4.48 -17.37
C PRO A 107 16.93 5.58 -16.73
N ARG A 108 15.84 5.97 -17.41
CA ARG A 108 14.85 6.96 -16.91
C ARG A 108 13.91 6.43 -15.82
N ARG A 109 14.18 5.25 -15.27
CA ARG A 109 13.31 4.60 -14.26
C ARG A 109 13.44 5.23 -12.87
N THR A 110 14.45 6.05 -12.63
CA THR A 110 14.70 6.73 -11.36
C THR A 110 14.67 8.24 -11.55
N SER A 111 14.13 8.91 -10.55
CA SER A 111 14.17 10.37 -10.43
C SER A 111 15.58 10.94 -10.23
N LEU A 112 16.56 10.10 -9.88
CA LEU A 112 17.98 10.47 -9.82
C LEU A 112 18.70 10.35 -11.16
N ALA A 113 18.01 9.96 -12.25
CA ALA A 113 18.65 9.73 -13.54
C ALA A 113 19.49 10.93 -14.02
N PRO A 114 19.07 12.21 -13.87
CA PRO A 114 19.90 13.37 -14.22
C PRO A 114 21.20 13.47 -13.39
N LEU A 115 21.14 13.16 -12.09
CA LEU A 115 22.32 13.20 -11.21
C LEU A 115 23.28 12.04 -11.53
N LEU A 116 22.72 10.85 -11.70
CA LEU A 116 23.48 9.66 -12.09
C LEU A 116 24.13 9.84 -13.45
N HIS A 117 23.46 10.48 -14.41
CA HIS A 117 24.02 10.77 -15.73
C HIS A 117 25.31 11.58 -15.62
N LEU A 118 25.31 12.65 -14.83
CA LEU A 118 26.52 13.46 -14.62
C LEU A 118 27.62 12.68 -13.89
N LEU A 119 27.27 11.95 -12.83
CA LEU A 119 28.24 11.16 -12.05
C LEU A 119 28.84 10.03 -12.88
N VAL A 120 28.06 9.38 -13.75
CA VAL A 120 28.50 8.28 -14.60
C VAL A 120 29.35 8.78 -15.76
N LEU A 121 29.05 9.95 -16.35
CA LEU A 121 29.81 10.51 -17.47
C LEU A 121 31.10 11.23 -17.05
N SER A 122 31.13 11.80 -15.85
CA SER A 122 32.24 12.66 -15.40
C SER A 122 32.97 12.03 -14.21
N PRO A 123 33.85 11.03 -14.43
CA PRO A 123 34.69 10.53 -13.34
C PRO A 123 35.62 11.64 -12.85
N HIS A 124 35.70 11.83 -11.53
CA HIS A 124 36.57 12.86 -10.96
C HIS A 124 37.99 12.30 -10.77
N GLU A 125 38.96 12.80 -11.53
CA GLU A 125 40.35 12.30 -11.46
C GLU A 125 41.00 12.61 -10.10
N THR A 126 40.89 13.86 -9.63
CA THR A 126 41.51 14.30 -8.37
C THR A 126 40.89 13.66 -7.12
N TYR A 127 39.58 13.44 -7.12
CA TYR A 127 38.83 12.91 -5.98
C TYR A 127 38.21 11.56 -6.31
N ARG A 128 38.98 10.66 -6.94
CA ARG A 128 38.50 9.38 -7.47
C ARG A 128 37.76 8.55 -6.43
N GLU A 129 38.30 8.40 -5.23
CA GLU A 129 37.65 7.64 -4.15
C GLU A 129 36.34 8.29 -3.70
N SER A 130 36.32 9.61 -3.55
CA SER A 130 35.12 10.37 -3.13
C SER A 130 34.02 10.33 -4.18
N TRP A 131 34.39 10.43 -5.46
CA TRP A 131 33.49 10.26 -6.58
C TRP A 131 32.92 8.84 -6.62
N ALA A 132 33.77 7.81 -6.52
CA ALA A 132 33.32 6.42 -6.54
C ALA A 132 32.31 6.12 -5.42
N ALA A 133 32.60 6.57 -4.20
CA ALA A 133 31.70 6.38 -3.06
C ALA A 133 30.38 7.14 -3.24
N ALA A 134 30.42 8.38 -3.77
CA ALA A 134 29.21 9.15 -4.06
C ALA A 134 28.36 8.48 -5.16
N LEU A 135 29.00 8.00 -6.23
CA LEU A 135 28.33 7.28 -7.31
C LEU A 135 27.68 5.98 -6.81
N GLN A 136 28.37 5.21 -5.96
CA GLN A 136 27.80 4.02 -5.34
C GLN A 136 26.60 4.35 -4.45
N ALA A 137 26.70 5.37 -3.58
CA ALA A 137 25.60 5.77 -2.71
C ALA A 137 24.38 6.28 -3.50
N VAL A 138 24.59 7.11 -4.51
CA VAL A 138 23.50 7.60 -5.39
C VAL A 138 22.92 6.45 -6.22
N GLY A 139 23.74 5.48 -6.66
CA GLY A 139 23.28 4.27 -7.34
C GLY A 139 22.38 3.41 -6.45
N LEU A 140 22.74 3.24 -5.17
CA LEU A 140 21.90 2.54 -4.18
C LEU A 140 20.61 3.30 -3.89
N LEU A 141 20.66 4.62 -3.73
CA LEU A 141 19.46 5.45 -3.56
C LEU A 141 18.51 5.35 -4.77
N ALA A 142 19.06 5.26 -5.98
CA ALA A 142 18.28 5.07 -7.19
C ALA A 142 17.66 3.67 -7.28
N ALA A 143 18.35 2.64 -6.78
CA ALA A 143 17.77 1.30 -6.66
C ALA A 143 16.61 1.28 -5.66
N LEU A 144 16.74 1.98 -4.52
CA LEU A 144 15.63 2.16 -3.57
C LEU A 144 14.44 2.90 -4.22
N ASP A 145 14.70 3.93 -5.04
CA ASP A 145 13.67 4.65 -5.79
C ASP A 145 12.94 3.77 -6.82
N ALA A 146 13.68 2.87 -7.47
CA ALA A 146 13.15 1.93 -8.45
C ALA A 146 12.26 0.84 -7.82
N ILE A 147 12.50 0.47 -6.56
CA ILE A 147 11.62 -0.43 -5.79
C ILE A 147 10.23 0.19 -5.57
N ASP A 148 10.12 1.53 -5.55
CA ASP A 148 8.86 2.30 -5.44
C ASP A 148 7.97 1.92 -4.24
N THR A 149 8.57 1.56 -3.10
CA THR A 149 7.83 1.28 -1.85
C THR A 149 8.04 2.36 -0.80
N ASN A 150 7.08 2.48 0.13
CA ASN A 150 7.16 3.41 1.26
C ASN A 150 8.38 3.10 2.15
N ASP A 151 8.64 1.82 2.42
CA ASP A 151 9.78 1.38 3.23
C ASP A 151 11.12 1.74 2.59
N ALA A 152 11.26 1.58 1.26
CA ALA A 152 12.46 1.96 0.55
C ALA A 152 12.70 3.47 0.61
N LEU A 153 11.64 4.28 0.48
CA LEU A 153 11.73 5.73 0.62
C LEU A 153 12.06 6.15 2.06
N MET A 154 11.54 5.47 3.07
CA MET A 154 11.89 5.70 4.47
C MET A 154 13.38 5.45 4.74
N GLU A 155 13.97 4.38 4.19
CA GLU A 155 15.40 4.12 4.33
C GLU A 155 16.24 5.18 3.60
N ALA A 156 15.79 5.65 2.42
CA ALA A 156 16.42 6.79 1.74
C ALA A 156 16.34 8.09 2.56
N ILE A 157 15.20 8.38 3.21
CA ILE A 157 15.04 9.53 4.11
C ILE A 157 15.95 9.41 5.32
N ARG A 158 16.02 8.23 5.94
CA ARG A 158 16.90 7.97 7.08
C ARG A 158 18.37 8.19 6.73
N PHE A 159 18.77 7.89 5.50
CA PHE A 159 20.13 8.09 5.00
C PHE A 159 20.56 9.57 5.00
N VAL A 160 19.63 10.54 5.03
CA VAL A 160 19.95 11.97 5.16
C VAL A 160 20.74 12.29 6.45
N SER A 161 20.54 11.52 7.53
CA SER A 161 21.34 11.65 8.75
C SER A 161 22.84 11.39 8.54
N ARG A 162 23.20 10.65 7.47
CA ARG A 162 24.59 10.29 7.19
C ARG A 162 25.31 11.42 6.48
N TYR A 163 26.61 11.48 6.74
CA TYR A 163 27.54 12.43 6.09
C TYR A 163 27.05 13.89 6.22
N ASP A 164 26.56 14.28 7.39
CA ASP A 164 26.12 15.65 7.70
C ASP A 164 25.09 16.22 6.70
N GLY A 165 24.22 15.37 6.15
CA GLY A 165 23.20 15.81 5.19
C GLY A 165 23.71 16.01 3.77
N ALA A 166 24.91 15.54 3.43
CA ALA A 166 25.47 15.63 2.07
C ALA A 166 24.50 15.14 0.98
N TYR A 167 23.69 14.13 1.30
CA TYR A 167 22.73 13.50 0.38
C TYR A 167 21.31 14.08 0.47
N ALA A 168 21.04 15.07 1.33
CA ALA A 168 19.71 15.66 1.52
C ALA A 168 19.11 16.17 0.19
N ARG A 169 19.92 16.77 -0.68
CA ARG A 169 19.44 17.24 -1.99
C ARG A 169 19.03 16.11 -2.92
N ALA A 170 19.80 15.02 -2.97
CA ALA A 170 19.50 13.85 -3.79
C ALA A 170 18.22 13.17 -3.30
N VAL A 171 18.11 12.92 -1.99
CA VAL A 171 16.88 12.35 -1.40
C VAL A 171 15.70 13.30 -1.59
N GLY A 172 15.91 14.61 -1.52
CA GLY A 172 14.86 15.60 -1.83
C GLY A 172 14.37 15.53 -3.29
N LEU A 173 15.22 15.15 -4.25
CA LEU A 173 14.77 14.90 -5.63
C LEU A 173 13.85 13.67 -5.70
N LEU A 174 14.19 12.60 -4.97
CA LEU A 174 13.32 11.42 -4.84
C LEU A 174 11.94 11.81 -4.32
N VAL A 175 11.92 12.49 -3.17
CA VAL A 175 10.68 12.93 -2.51
C VAL A 175 9.83 13.79 -3.44
N ARG A 176 10.43 14.79 -4.10
CA ARG A 176 9.71 15.68 -5.03
C ARG A 176 9.15 14.94 -6.23
N ALA A 177 9.90 13.99 -6.78
CA ALA A 177 9.44 13.21 -7.93
C ALA A 177 8.24 12.31 -7.57
N LYS A 178 8.18 11.78 -6.35
CA LYS A 178 7.03 10.98 -5.87
C LYS A 178 5.80 11.84 -5.53
N GLY A 179 5.97 13.13 -5.23
CA GLY A 179 4.87 14.03 -4.88
C GLY A 179 4.11 13.54 -3.65
N ASP A 180 2.78 13.54 -3.69
CA ASP A 180 1.94 13.13 -2.56
C ASP A 180 2.19 11.68 -2.10
N ARG A 181 2.67 10.79 -3.00
CA ARG A 181 3.03 9.40 -2.63
C ARG A 181 4.18 9.33 -1.61
N ALA A 182 4.96 10.40 -1.44
CA ALA A 182 6.01 10.47 -0.42
C ALA A 182 5.50 10.83 0.98
N ILE A 183 4.26 11.35 1.11
CA ILE A 183 3.74 11.85 2.40
C ILE A 183 3.76 10.75 3.48
N PRO A 184 3.29 9.51 3.26
CA PRO A 184 3.37 8.46 4.28
C PRO A 184 4.80 8.23 4.80
N ALA A 185 5.79 8.18 3.90
CA ALA A 185 7.19 7.96 4.25
C ALA A 185 7.74 9.11 5.11
N LEU A 186 7.45 10.35 4.70
CA LEU A 186 7.85 11.55 5.43
C LEU A 186 7.22 11.60 6.82
N VAL A 187 5.93 11.32 6.93
CA VAL A 187 5.21 11.29 8.21
C VAL A 187 5.82 10.23 9.12
N LEU A 188 5.95 8.98 8.67
CA LEU A 188 6.55 7.89 9.47
C LEU A 188 7.99 8.20 9.89
N SER A 189 8.76 8.88 9.04
CA SER A 189 10.13 9.30 9.33
C SER A 189 10.23 10.33 10.46
N ARG A 190 9.14 11.00 10.87
CA ARG A 190 9.10 11.89 12.06
C ARG A 190 9.44 11.16 13.37
N LYS A 191 9.29 9.82 13.40
CA LYS A 191 9.67 9.00 14.57
C LYS A 191 11.18 8.94 14.80
N ILE A 192 11.96 9.16 13.75
CA ILE A 192 13.43 9.11 13.81
C ILE A 192 13.91 10.31 14.63
N GLN A 193 14.70 10.05 15.67
CA GLN A 193 15.12 11.09 16.63
C GLN A 193 16.30 11.96 16.16
N ASP A 194 16.77 11.75 14.93
CA ASP A 194 17.87 12.48 14.33
C ASP A 194 17.46 13.90 13.89
N GLY A 195 18.28 14.90 14.25
CA GLY A 195 18.00 16.31 13.96
C GLY A 195 17.96 16.62 12.47
N ASN A 196 18.89 16.06 11.68
CA ASN A 196 18.97 16.30 10.24
C ASN A 196 17.76 15.70 9.52
N VAL A 197 17.35 14.49 9.91
CA VAL A 197 16.15 13.84 9.36
C VAL A 197 14.89 14.65 9.70
N LYS A 198 14.75 15.12 10.95
CA LYS A 198 13.60 15.93 11.38
C LYS A 198 13.49 17.23 10.58
N SER A 199 14.58 17.99 10.47
CA SER A 199 14.61 19.23 9.68
C SER A 199 14.32 18.96 8.22
N PHE A 200 14.93 17.91 7.64
CA PHE A 200 14.68 17.53 6.25
C PHE A 200 13.20 17.18 6.00
N VAL A 201 12.59 16.36 6.86
CA VAL A 201 11.18 15.97 6.75
C VAL A 201 10.26 17.18 6.87
N ALA A 202 10.51 18.07 7.85
CA ALA A 202 9.75 19.30 8.00
C ALA A 202 9.85 20.19 6.76
N ASP A 203 11.06 20.40 6.24
CA ASP A 203 11.31 21.20 5.04
C ASP A 203 10.63 20.62 3.79
N GLN A 204 10.65 19.30 3.60
CA GLN A 204 9.98 18.68 2.45
C GLN A 204 8.46 18.82 2.56
N LEU A 205 7.87 18.56 3.73
CA LEU A 205 6.43 18.73 3.93
C LEU A 205 6.00 20.20 3.77
N ALA A 206 6.82 21.14 4.23
CA ALA A 206 6.60 22.58 4.02
C ALA A 206 6.59 22.96 2.54
N ARG A 207 7.59 22.50 1.78
CA ARG A 207 7.67 22.74 0.33
C ARG A 207 6.50 22.14 -0.44
N MET A 208 5.92 21.05 0.05
CA MET A 208 4.73 20.43 -0.53
C MET A 208 3.42 21.09 -0.09
N GLY A 209 3.44 22.01 0.89
CA GLY A 209 2.23 22.56 1.50
C GLY A 209 1.45 21.54 2.33
N LYS A 210 2.15 20.53 2.87
CA LYS A 210 1.58 19.38 3.60
C LYS A 210 2.11 19.28 5.03
N GLU A 211 2.33 20.42 5.69
CA GLU A 211 2.94 20.48 7.03
C GLU A 211 2.08 19.86 8.13
N ARG A 212 0.75 19.96 7.97
CA ARG A 212 -0.27 19.60 8.95
C ARG A 212 -1.15 18.46 8.47
N ALA A 213 -1.66 17.65 9.41
CA ALA A 213 -2.48 16.48 9.11
C ALA A 213 -3.71 16.79 8.21
N PRO A 214 -4.48 17.88 8.42
CA PRO A 214 -5.59 18.21 7.52
C PRO A 214 -5.16 18.48 6.08
N LEU A 215 -3.98 19.07 5.86
CA LEU A 215 -3.44 19.34 4.53
C LEU A 215 -2.92 18.06 3.86
N MET A 216 -2.28 17.18 4.65
CA MET A 216 -1.84 15.85 4.20
C MET A 216 -3.01 15.02 3.66
N ALA A 217 -4.18 15.10 4.30
CA ALA A 217 -5.37 14.34 3.90
C ALA A 217 -6.11 14.91 2.66
N GLN A 218 -5.66 16.04 2.09
CA GLN A 218 -6.20 16.58 0.84
C GLN A 218 -5.59 15.85 -0.36
N VAL A 219 -5.99 14.58 -0.55
CA VAL A 219 -5.54 13.70 -1.63
C VAL A 219 -6.77 13.02 -2.25
N ASN A 220 -6.79 12.92 -3.58
CA ASN A 220 -7.94 12.35 -4.30
C ASN A 220 -7.92 10.82 -4.36
N ASP A 221 -6.73 10.21 -4.30
CA ASP A 221 -6.53 8.76 -4.32
C ASP A 221 -6.88 8.13 -2.95
N ASP A 222 -7.85 7.22 -2.97
CA ASP A 222 -8.38 6.50 -1.80
C ASP A 222 -7.31 5.67 -1.09
N GLN A 223 -6.46 4.99 -1.86
CA GLN A 223 -5.45 4.09 -1.30
C GLN A 223 -4.35 4.92 -0.62
N LEU A 224 -3.88 5.96 -1.30
CA LEU A 224 -2.90 6.88 -0.73
C LEU A 224 -3.46 7.61 0.50
N LEU A 225 -4.72 8.06 0.47
CA LEU A 225 -5.36 8.67 1.63
C LEU A 225 -5.42 7.70 2.81
N ALA A 226 -5.79 6.43 2.59
CA ALA A 226 -5.79 5.41 3.63
C ALA A 226 -4.39 5.20 4.24
N ASP A 227 -3.34 5.18 3.42
CA ASP A 227 -1.97 5.03 3.89
C ASP A 227 -1.45 6.27 4.63
N ILE A 228 -1.87 7.47 4.23
CA ILE A 228 -1.61 8.73 4.95
C ILE A 228 -2.29 8.71 6.34
N LEU A 229 -3.56 8.31 6.43
CA LEU A 229 -4.27 8.22 7.72
C LEU A 229 -3.57 7.26 8.68
N ARG A 230 -3.14 6.09 8.19
CA ARG A 230 -2.35 5.12 8.97
C ARG A 230 -1.03 5.71 9.44
N ALA A 231 -0.29 6.38 8.55
CA ALA A 231 0.98 7.00 8.88
C ALA A 231 0.84 8.09 9.98
N ILE A 232 -0.20 8.93 9.88
CA ILE A 232 -0.50 9.98 10.87
C ILE A 232 -0.81 9.36 12.25
N ALA A 233 -1.63 8.30 12.29
CA ALA A 233 -1.95 7.61 13.53
C ALA A 233 -0.76 6.88 14.15
N GLU A 234 0.07 6.27 13.31
CA GLU A 234 1.28 5.58 13.72
C GLU A 234 2.26 6.53 14.42
N VAL A 235 2.38 7.78 13.96
CA VAL A 235 3.16 8.84 14.67
C VAL A 235 2.41 9.54 15.80
N ARG A 236 1.13 9.22 16.00
CA ARG A 236 0.25 9.79 17.03
C ARG A 236 0.18 11.32 16.99
N ASP A 237 0.08 11.89 15.79
CA ASP A 237 -0.09 13.34 15.59
C ASP A 237 -1.42 13.80 16.22
N SER A 238 -1.39 14.77 17.14
CA SER A 238 -2.59 15.23 17.85
C SER A 238 -3.64 15.84 16.93
N GLU A 239 -3.24 16.48 15.82
CA GLU A 239 -4.18 17.02 14.83
C GLU A 239 -4.86 15.90 14.01
N GLY A 240 -4.22 14.74 13.93
CA GLY A 240 -4.69 13.58 13.18
C GLY A 240 -6.03 13.02 13.66
N VAL A 241 -6.33 13.14 14.97
CA VAL A 241 -7.59 12.62 15.54
C VAL A 241 -8.81 13.24 14.85
N ASN A 242 -8.83 14.56 14.68
CA ASN A 242 -9.96 15.25 14.05
C ASN A 242 -10.09 14.92 12.56
N VAL A 243 -8.96 14.71 11.89
CA VAL A 243 -8.94 14.26 10.49
C VAL A 243 -9.55 12.86 10.38
N MET A 244 -9.18 11.92 11.26
CA MET A 244 -9.75 10.57 11.23
C MET A 244 -11.24 10.59 11.54
N LEU A 245 -11.68 11.43 12.49
CA LEU A 245 -13.09 11.61 12.81
C LEU A 245 -13.93 12.13 11.62
N SER A 246 -13.35 12.90 10.70
CA SER A 246 -14.07 13.31 9.48
C SER A 246 -14.19 12.19 8.44
N PHE A 247 -13.37 11.13 8.52
CA PHE A 247 -13.36 10.02 7.57
C PHE A 247 -13.97 8.70 8.09
N ILE A 248 -14.25 8.55 9.39
CA ILE A 248 -14.84 7.32 9.97
C ILE A 248 -16.26 6.99 9.48
N ASN A 249 -16.91 7.95 8.81
CA ASN A 249 -18.18 7.77 8.09
C ASN A 249 -18.07 8.05 6.57
N SER A 250 -16.87 7.96 5.99
CA SER A 250 -16.68 8.13 4.54
C SER A 250 -17.48 7.07 3.77
N ASP A 251 -18.07 7.43 2.62
CA ASP A 251 -18.71 6.45 1.73
C ASP A 251 -17.71 5.45 1.14
N ARG A 252 -16.44 5.86 1.02
CA ARG A 252 -15.33 5.04 0.51
C ARG A 252 -14.96 3.99 1.57
N PRO A 253 -15.23 2.68 1.36
CA PRO A 253 -15.08 1.68 2.41
C PRO A 253 -13.63 1.51 2.88
N PHE A 254 -12.66 1.62 1.97
CA PHE A 254 -11.24 1.53 2.30
C PHE A 254 -10.77 2.68 3.19
N VAL A 255 -11.15 3.92 2.85
CA VAL A 255 -10.82 5.11 3.65
C VAL A 255 -11.51 5.06 5.01
N ARG A 256 -12.79 4.68 5.04
CA ARG A 256 -13.57 4.51 6.28
C ARG A 256 -12.91 3.51 7.22
N GLN A 257 -12.56 2.33 6.70
CA GLN A 257 -11.89 1.30 7.48
C GLN A 257 -10.52 1.76 8.00
N ALA A 258 -9.70 2.35 7.13
CA ALA A 258 -8.40 2.88 7.52
C ALA A 258 -8.51 3.97 8.59
N ALA A 259 -9.49 4.87 8.49
CA ALA A 259 -9.75 5.91 9.48
C ALA A 259 -10.14 5.32 10.85
N ARG A 260 -11.00 4.30 10.88
CA ARG A 260 -11.40 3.60 12.12
C ARG A 260 -10.23 2.86 12.76
N GLU A 261 -9.48 2.09 11.97
CA GLU A 261 -8.26 1.39 12.41
C GLU A 261 -7.23 2.38 12.98
N SER A 262 -7.02 3.49 12.28
CA SER A 262 -6.08 4.56 12.66
C SER A 262 -6.51 5.27 13.94
N LEU A 263 -7.79 5.58 14.10
CA LEU A 263 -8.33 6.23 15.29
C LEU A 263 -8.13 5.37 16.56
N LEU A 264 -8.27 4.05 16.43
CA LEU A 264 -8.03 3.11 17.54
C LEU A 264 -6.59 3.16 18.09
N LEU A 265 -5.60 3.55 17.28
CA LEU A 265 -4.18 3.65 17.70
C LEU A 265 -3.90 4.81 18.67
N TYR A 266 -4.80 5.80 18.76
CA TYR A 266 -4.70 6.90 19.71
C TYR A 266 -5.14 6.51 21.12
N GLU A 267 -5.93 5.44 21.25
CA GLU A 267 -6.44 4.94 22.53
C GLU A 267 -7.09 6.07 23.37
N ARG A 268 -6.61 6.24 24.61
CA ARG A 268 -7.09 7.26 25.56
C ARG A 268 -6.88 8.70 25.08
N ASN A 269 -5.93 8.95 24.17
CA ASN A 269 -5.63 10.31 23.71
C ASN A 269 -6.74 10.91 22.84
N ALA A 270 -7.59 10.06 22.24
CA ALA A 270 -8.71 10.50 21.41
C ALA A 270 -10.05 10.57 22.16
N ILE A 271 -10.10 10.24 23.46
CA ILE A 271 -11.38 10.07 24.18
C ILE A 271 -12.27 11.32 24.14
N TRP A 272 -11.70 12.52 24.30
CA TRP A 272 -12.47 13.76 24.30
C TRP A 272 -13.05 14.10 22.92
N PRO A 273 -12.26 14.14 21.83
CA PRO A 273 -12.81 14.27 20.49
C PRO A 273 -13.85 13.20 20.12
N VAL A 274 -13.64 11.94 20.51
CA VAL A 274 -14.57 10.83 20.23
C VAL A 274 -15.88 11.01 20.99
N ARG A 275 -15.86 11.36 22.28
CA ARG A 275 -17.07 11.64 23.07
C ARG A 275 -17.86 12.81 22.48
N LYS A 276 -17.16 13.86 22.03
CA LYS A 276 -17.79 14.99 21.35
C LYS A 276 -18.44 14.56 20.04
N ALA A 277 -17.73 13.80 19.19
CA ALA A 277 -18.29 13.29 17.94
C ALA A 277 -19.51 12.38 18.17
N TYR A 278 -19.52 11.61 19.26
CA TYR A 278 -20.67 10.80 19.67
C TYR A 278 -21.87 11.67 20.06
N GLU A 279 -21.67 12.71 20.89
CA GLU A 279 -22.71 13.68 21.24
C GLU A 279 -23.24 14.43 20.01
N ASP A 280 -22.36 14.83 19.09
CA ASP A 280 -22.74 15.54 17.85
C ASP A 280 -23.64 14.67 16.94
N ILE A 281 -23.44 13.34 16.91
CA ILE A 281 -24.19 12.42 16.05
C ILE A 281 -25.47 11.91 16.72
N THR A 282 -25.42 11.59 18.01
CA THR A 282 -26.55 10.99 18.73
C THR A 282 -27.43 12.01 19.44
N GLY A 283 -26.92 13.22 19.69
CA GLY A 283 -27.53 14.20 20.59
C GLY A 283 -27.40 13.85 22.08
N GLU A 284 -26.82 12.70 22.41
CA GLU A 284 -26.66 12.21 23.78
C GLU A 284 -25.20 12.29 24.22
N ARG A 285 -24.98 12.74 25.46
CA ARG A 285 -23.64 12.75 26.03
C ARG A 285 -23.17 11.33 26.29
N ALA A 286 -21.97 11.01 25.82
CA ALA A 286 -21.31 9.77 26.17
C ALA A 286 -21.16 9.66 27.69
N GLU A 287 -21.52 8.51 28.27
CA GLU A 287 -21.47 8.33 29.72
C GLU A 287 -20.03 8.47 30.23
N THR A 288 -19.86 9.15 31.36
CA THR A 288 -18.54 9.42 31.95
C THR A 288 -17.78 8.13 32.29
N GLY A 289 -18.51 7.05 32.60
CA GLY A 289 -17.98 5.74 32.96
C GLY A 289 -17.48 4.90 31.79
N TRP A 290 -17.83 5.22 30.55
CA TRP A 290 -17.36 4.48 29.38
C TRP A 290 -15.86 4.64 29.20
N ASP A 291 -15.18 3.52 28.94
CA ASP A 291 -13.80 3.56 28.52
C ASP A 291 -13.67 4.07 27.07
N TRP A 292 -12.44 4.31 26.62
CA TRP A 292 -12.21 4.86 25.27
C TRP A 292 -12.62 3.88 24.16
N ARG A 293 -12.54 2.56 24.41
CA ARG A 293 -12.85 1.54 23.40
C ARG A 293 -14.36 1.40 23.25
N GLU A 294 -15.07 1.30 24.35
CA GLU A 294 -16.53 1.31 24.39
C GLU A 294 -17.06 2.59 23.74
N THR A 295 -16.50 3.77 24.05
CA THR A 295 -16.93 5.02 23.41
C THR A 295 -16.72 4.98 21.88
N MET A 296 -15.59 4.44 21.40
CA MET A 296 -15.34 4.31 19.95
C MET A 296 -16.28 3.29 19.29
N ASP A 297 -16.51 2.13 19.90
CA ASP A 297 -17.42 1.11 19.37
C ASP A 297 -18.85 1.65 19.27
N ARG A 298 -19.30 2.40 20.28
CA ARG A 298 -20.60 3.09 20.29
C ARG A 298 -20.69 4.16 19.21
N LEU A 299 -19.64 4.97 19.03
CA LEU A 299 -19.56 5.95 17.95
C LEU A 299 -19.65 5.29 16.56
N PHE A 300 -18.89 4.22 16.33
CA PHE A 300 -18.92 3.50 15.05
C PHE A 300 -20.28 2.87 14.79
N ALA A 301 -20.91 2.28 15.81
CA ALA A 301 -22.26 1.72 15.71
C ALA A 301 -23.30 2.81 15.40
N ALA A 302 -23.23 3.97 16.04
CA ALA A 302 -24.12 5.09 15.77
C ALA A 302 -23.98 5.62 14.34
N GLN A 303 -22.74 5.75 13.84
CA GLN A 303 -22.48 6.14 12.46
C GLN A 303 -22.96 5.11 11.45
N ASP A 304 -22.70 3.82 11.70
CA ASP A 304 -23.18 2.77 10.82
C ASP A 304 -24.71 2.70 10.80
N ALA A 305 -25.39 2.89 11.93
CA ALA A 305 -26.84 2.99 11.97
C ALA A 305 -27.36 4.17 11.13
N ALA A 306 -26.82 5.38 11.35
CA ALA A 306 -27.21 6.57 10.59
C ALA A 306 -26.97 6.43 9.07
N ARG A 307 -25.86 5.79 8.69
CA ARG A 307 -25.52 5.55 7.28
C ARG A 307 -26.41 4.47 6.64
N LEU A 308 -26.79 3.44 7.39
CA LEU A 308 -27.61 2.34 6.89
C LEU A 308 -29.10 2.67 6.86
N GLU A 309 -29.58 3.60 7.69
CA GLU A 309 -31.00 3.95 7.78
C GLU A 309 -31.65 4.36 6.44
N PRO A 310 -31.06 5.22 5.58
CA PRO A 310 -31.60 5.49 4.24
C PRO A 310 -31.64 4.24 3.36
N LEU A 311 -30.68 3.33 3.50
CA LEU A 311 -30.62 2.08 2.74
C LEU A 311 -31.68 1.08 3.23
N ASP A 312 -31.96 1.03 4.53
CA ASP A 312 -33.05 0.23 5.10
C ASP A 312 -34.41 0.69 4.60
N ARG A 313 -34.62 2.00 4.42
CA ARG A 313 -35.83 2.53 3.77
C ARG A 313 -35.94 2.10 2.31
N LEU A 314 -34.84 2.18 1.55
CA LEU A 314 -34.79 1.70 0.16
C LEU A 314 -35.04 0.20 0.08
N LEU A 315 -34.48 -0.59 1.00
CA LEU A 315 -34.69 -2.03 1.06
C LEU A 315 -36.17 -2.32 1.29
N SER A 316 -36.79 -1.64 2.27
CA SER A 316 -38.20 -1.82 2.59
C SER A 316 -39.09 -1.52 1.38
N ARG A 317 -38.78 -0.45 0.62
CA ARG A 317 -39.47 -0.14 -0.64
C ARG A 317 -39.25 -1.22 -1.70
N GLY A 318 -38.02 -1.68 -1.88
CA GLY A 318 -37.69 -2.74 -2.85
C GLY A 318 -38.37 -4.07 -2.52
N LEU A 319 -38.45 -4.44 -1.23
CA LEU A 319 -39.15 -5.63 -0.76
C LEU A 319 -40.67 -5.52 -0.97
N ALA A 320 -41.27 -4.35 -0.74
CA ALA A 320 -42.68 -4.11 -1.04
C ALA A 320 -42.95 -4.21 -2.55
N ALA A 321 -42.12 -3.58 -3.39
CA ALA A 321 -42.22 -3.69 -4.84
C ALA A 321 -42.07 -5.14 -5.33
N ALA A 322 -41.17 -5.93 -4.74
CA ALA A 322 -41.03 -7.35 -5.03
C ALA A 322 -42.29 -8.15 -4.68
N ALA A 323 -42.93 -7.84 -3.55
CA ALA A 323 -44.18 -8.49 -3.13
C ALA A 323 -45.34 -8.18 -4.10
N ASP A 324 -45.36 -6.97 -4.66
CA ASP A 324 -46.35 -6.52 -5.66
C ASP A 324 -46.00 -6.91 -7.11
N ALA A 325 -44.94 -7.71 -7.32
CA ALA A 325 -44.40 -8.04 -8.65
C ALA A 325 -44.01 -6.82 -9.52
N ARG A 326 -43.69 -5.68 -8.88
CA ARG A 326 -43.16 -4.47 -9.52
C ARG A 326 -41.63 -4.54 -9.60
N PHE A 327 -41.14 -5.44 -10.44
CA PHE A 327 -39.73 -5.84 -10.40
C PHE A 327 -38.73 -4.80 -10.91
N GLU A 328 -39.12 -3.90 -11.81
CA GLU A 328 -38.26 -2.79 -12.25
C GLU A 328 -37.95 -1.84 -11.09
N GLU A 329 -38.97 -1.47 -10.29
CA GLU A 329 -38.78 -0.66 -9.08
C GLU A 329 -37.92 -1.37 -8.04
N MET A 330 -38.12 -2.68 -7.87
CA MET A 330 -37.30 -3.52 -6.99
C MET A 330 -35.84 -3.53 -7.44
N ASP A 331 -35.56 -3.80 -8.72
CA ASP A 331 -34.20 -3.88 -9.25
C ASP A 331 -33.47 -2.53 -9.14
N SER A 332 -34.17 -1.42 -9.44
CA SER A 332 -33.64 -0.07 -9.23
C SER A 332 -33.29 0.20 -7.75
N ALA A 333 -34.15 -0.22 -6.81
CA ALA A 333 -33.92 -0.02 -5.38
C ALA A 333 -32.74 -0.87 -4.88
N PHE A 334 -32.71 -2.15 -5.23
CA PHE A 334 -31.62 -3.07 -4.83
C PHE A 334 -30.30 -2.68 -5.47
N GLY A 335 -30.29 -2.31 -6.75
CA GLY A 335 -29.11 -1.78 -7.44
C GLY A 335 -28.55 -0.53 -6.77
N SER A 336 -29.41 0.40 -6.35
CA SER A 336 -28.99 1.60 -5.61
C SER A 336 -28.34 1.29 -4.27
N ILE A 337 -28.85 0.29 -3.54
CA ILE A 337 -28.27 -0.14 -2.26
C ILE A 337 -26.90 -0.78 -2.48
N LEU A 338 -26.80 -1.73 -3.41
CA LEU A 338 -25.57 -2.49 -3.66
C LEU A 338 -24.48 -1.64 -4.32
N GLY A 339 -24.87 -0.62 -5.10
CA GLY A 339 -23.93 0.36 -5.65
C GLY A 339 -23.30 1.24 -4.58
N ARG A 340 -24.02 1.55 -3.49
CA ARG A 340 -23.50 2.36 -2.37
C ARG A 340 -22.77 1.51 -1.32
N GLU A 341 -23.33 0.35 -0.97
CA GLU A 341 -22.78 -0.55 0.03
C GLU A 341 -22.78 -2.00 -0.49
N PRO A 342 -21.72 -2.42 -1.19
CA PRO A 342 -21.62 -3.77 -1.75
C PRO A 342 -21.69 -4.88 -0.70
N LYS A 343 -21.30 -4.57 0.55
CA LYS A 343 -21.33 -5.52 1.69
C LYS A 343 -22.54 -5.28 2.60
N TYR A 344 -23.65 -4.77 2.06
CA TYR A 344 -24.84 -4.45 2.84
C TYR A 344 -25.29 -5.64 3.72
N PRO A 345 -25.51 -5.44 5.04
CA PRO A 345 -25.75 -6.56 5.97
C PRO A 345 -26.99 -7.40 5.64
N ARG A 346 -28.07 -6.76 5.16
CA ARG A 346 -29.37 -7.38 4.90
C ARG A 346 -29.55 -7.83 3.45
N ARG A 347 -28.47 -7.95 2.67
CA ARG A 347 -28.52 -8.33 1.24
C ARG A 347 -29.19 -9.68 0.96
N ALA A 348 -29.19 -10.59 1.92
CA ALA A 348 -29.85 -11.90 1.80
C ALA A 348 -31.37 -11.79 1.65
N GLU A 349 -31.99 -10.72 2.14
CA GLU A 349 -33.44 -10.48 2.00
C GLU A 349 -33.83 -10.19 0.54
N MET A 350 -32.91 -9.63 -0.25
CA MET A 350 -33.12 -9.30 -1.67
C MET A 350 -33.25 -10.54 -2.56
N VAL A 351 -32.65 -11.67 -2.15
CA VAL A 351 -32.54 -12.90 -2.96
C VAL A 351 -33.90 -13.43 -3.40
N ARG A 352 -34.93 -13.34 -2.54
CA ARG A 352 -36.27 -13.83 -2.89
C ARG A 352 -36.89 -13.04 -4.04
N GLY A 353 -36.79 -11.71 -4.00
CA GLY A 353 -37.33 -10.84 -5.05
C GLY A 353 -36.57 -11.00 -6.37
N LEU A 354 -35.23 -11.03 -6.30
CA LEU A 354 -34.39 -11.23 -7.48
C LEU A 354 -34.61 -12.60 -8.15
N LEU A 355 -34.80 -13.66 -7.37
CA LEU A 355 -35.13 -14.98 -7.91
C LEU A 355 -36.49 -14.96 -8.63
N ALA A 356 -37.52 -14.36 -8.01
CA ALA A 356 -38.84 -14.23 -8.65
C ALA A 356 -38.78 -13.41 -9.94
N TYR A 357 -38.00 -12.33 -9.96
CA TYR A 357 -37.81 -11.52 -11.16
C TYR A 357 -37.10 -12.30 -12.27
N GLY A 358 -36.01 -13.00 -11.94
CA GLY A 358 -35.30 -13.86 -12.89
C GLY A 358 -36.19 -14.95 -13.48
N GLU A 359 -37.09 -15.53 -12.68
CA GLU A 359 -38.07 -16.52 -13.14
C GLU A 359 -39.14 -15.93 -14.07
N GLN A 360 -39.60 -14.70 -13.80
CA GLN A 360 -40.51 -14.00 -14.72
C GLN A 360 -39.81 -13.69 -16.05
N LEU A 361 -38.59 -13.17 -16.02
CA LEU A 361 -37.81 -12.87 -17.22
C LEU A 361 -37.53 -14.14 -18.04
N LEU A 362 -37.24 -15.25 -17.37
CA LEU A 362 -37.10 -16.54 -18.02
C LEU A 362 -38.42 -16.98 -18.70
N SER A 363 -39.55 -16.71 -18.06
CA SER A 363 -40.87 -17.03 -18.61
C SER A 363 -41.28 -16.13 -19.77
N SER A 364 -40.85 -14.86 -19.79
CA SER A 364 -41.07 -13.94 -20.91
C SER A 364 -40.10 -14.15 -22.07
N GLY A 365 -39.04 -14.94 -21.88
CA GLY A 365 -38.03 -15.23 -22.89
C GLY A 365 -36.86 -14.23 -22.92
N ASP A 366 -36.75 -13.33 -21.94
CA ASP A 366 -35.62 -12.41 -21.81
C ASP A 366 -34.43 -13.11 -21.12
N VAL A 367 -33.73 -13.95 -21.89
CA VAL A 367 -32.65 -14.82 -21.43
C VAL A 367 -31.45 -14.03 -20.88
N LEU A 368 -31.09 -12.90 -21.51
CA LEU A 368 -29.92 -12.13 -21.13
C LEU A 368 -30.14 -11.42 -19.79
N GLU A 369 -31.29 -10.78 -19.63
CA GLU A 369 -31.61 -10.05 -18.41
C GLU A 369 -31.87 -11.02 -17.25
N ALA A 370 -32.56 -12.14 -17.49
CA ALA A 370 -32.72 -13.20 -16.50
C ALA A 370 -31.37 -13.67 -15.95
N ARG A 371 -30.38 -13.88 -16.84
CA ARG A 371 -29.03 -14.31 -16.45
C ARG A 371 -28.32 -13.26 -15.59
N ARG A 372 -28.45 -11.97 -15.91
CA ARG A 372 -27.85 -10.88 -15.10
C ARG A 372 -28.43 -10.90 -13.68
N VAL A 373 -29.75 -10.89 -13.56
CA VAL A 373 -30.48 -10.87 -12.28
C VAL A 373 -30.19 -12.12 -11.44
N LEU A 374 -30.19 -13.31 -12.06
CA LEU A 374 -29.93 -14.56 -11.36
C LEU A 374 -28.47 -14.70 -10.90
N ARG A 375 -27.50 -14.15 -11.65
CA ARG A 375 -26.11 -14.05 -11.17
C ARG A 375 -25.99 -13.15 -9.96
N LEU A 376 -26.68 -12.01 -9.97
CA LEU A 376 -26.74 -11.14 -8.80
C LEU A 376 -27.36 -11.86 -7.61
N ALA A 377 -28.49 -12.54 -7.79
CA ALA A 377 -29.13 -13.36 -6.75
C ALA A 377 -28.16 -14.43 -6.20
N GLY A 378 -27.42 -15.11 -7.08
CA GLY A 378 -26.43 -16.12 -6.71
C GLY A 378 -25.21 -15.55 -5.98
N TYR A 379 -24.84 -14.30 -6.20
CA TYR A 379 -23.79 -13.62 -5.43
C TYR A 379 -24.25 -13.25 -4.01
N LEU A 380 -25.55 -12.93 -3.85
CA LEU A 380 -26.11 -12.49 -2.57
C LEU A 380 -26.64 -13.64 -1.70
N VAL A 381 -26.78 -14.84 -2.25
CA VAL A 381 -27.31 -16.00 -1.54
C VAL A 381 -26.36 -16.41 -0.39
N PRO A 382 -26.85 -16.56 0.86
CA PRO A 382 -26.03 -17.08 1.94
C PRO A 382 -25.54 -18.50 1.64
N GLU A 383 -24.35 -18.84 2.14
CA GLU A 383 -23.83 -20.20 2.06
C GLU A 383 -24.78 -21.19 2.76
N GLY A 384 -25.11 -22.30 2.09
CA GLY A 384 -26.02 -23.32 2.59
C GLY A 384 -27.52 -23.03 2.40
N ASP A 385 -27.90 -21.91 1.79
CA ASP A 385 -29.31 -21.63 1.48
C ASP A 385 -29.82 -22.56 0.37
N ALA A 386 -30.99 -23.20 0.58
CA ALA A 386 -31.60 -24.10 -0.39
C ALA A 386 -31.90 -23.43 -1.75
N ARG A 387 -32.08 -22.10 -1.77
CA ARG A 387 -32.29 -21.33 -3.00
C ARG A 387 -31.05 -21.32 -3.90
N ALA A 388 -29.86 -21.56 -3.36
CA ALA A 388 -28.62 -21.58 -4.15
C ALA A 388 -28.66 -22.65 -5.24
N ALA A 389 -29.15 -23.86 -4.93
CA ALA A 389 -29.30 -24.94 -5.90
C ALA A 389 -30.27 -24.57 -7.03
N ARG A 390 -31.40 -23.92 -6.70
CA ARG A 390 -32.39 -23.45 -7.67
C ARG A 390 -31.82 -22.35 -8.58
N ILE A 391 -31.11 -21.37 -8.02
CA ILE A 391 -30.44 -20.32 -8.80
C ILE A 391 -29.39 -20.95 -9.74
N ALA A 392 -28.59 -21.88 -9.24
CA ALA A 392 -27.60 -22.59 -10.04
C ALA A 392 -28.25 -23.41 -11.17
N ALA A 393 -29.39 -24.06 -10.91
CA ALA A 393 -30.18 -24.75 -11.92
C ALA A 393 -30.66 -23.80 -13.03
N HIS A 394 -31.21 -22.64 -12.66
CA HIS A 394 -31.62 -21.60 -13.62
C HIS A 394 -30.45 -21.11 -14.48
N LEU A 395 -29.29 -20.85 -13.87
CA LEU A 395 -28.10 -20.39 -14.60
C LEU A 395 -27.53 -21.46 -15.54
N ALA A 396 -27.56 -22.73 -15.14
CA ALA A 396 -27.16 -23.85 -15.99
C ALA A 396 -28.12 -24.01 -17.18
N TYR A 397 -29.43 -23.87 -16.95
CA TYR A 397 -30.43 -23.88 -18.02
C TYR A 397 -30.22 -22.75 -19.03
N LEU A 398 -30.02 -21.51 -18.56
CA LEU A 398 -29.75 -20.34 -19.39
C LEU A 398 -28.44 -20.46 -20.19
N GLU A 399 -27.43 -21.13 -19.64
CA GLU A 399 -26.20 -21.43 -20.35
C GLU A 399 -26.43 -22.45 -21.48
N GLY A 400 -27.25 -23.48 -21.26
CA GLY A 400 -27.67 -24.42 -22.30
C GLY A 400 -28.41 -23.72 -23.45
N LEU A 401 -29.37 -22.84 -23.12
CA LEU A 401 -30.08 -22.03 -24.11
C LEU A 401 -29.11 -21.18 -24.95
N ARG A 402 -28.20 -20.47 -24.30
CA ARG A 402 -27.20 -19.65 -24.99
C ARG A 402 -26.33 -20.47 -25.94
N ARG A 403 -25.87 -21.65 -25.53
CA ARG A 403 -25.02 -22.52 -26.36
C ARG A 403 -25.77 -23.03 -27.59
N ARG A 404 -27.04 -23.40 -27.43
CA ARG A 404 -27.92 -23.77 -28.53
C ARG A 404 -28.09 -22.62 -29.53
N ASP A 405 -28.38 -21.42 -29.05
CA ASP A 405 -28.59 -20.24 -29.91
C ASP A 405 -27.32 -19.85 -30.69
N LEU A 406 -26.14 -20.17 -30.13
CA LEU A 406 -24.85 -20.01 -30.81
C LEU A 406 -24.54 -21.15 -31.82
N GLY A 407 -25.43 -22.13 -31.99
CA GLY A 407 -25.24 -23.27 -32.89
C GLY A 407 -24.35 -24.39 -32.34
N PHE A 408 -24.06 -24.38 -31.03
CA PHE A 408 -23.27 -25.41 -30.34
C PHE A 408 -24.15 -26.12 -29.30
N PRO A 409 -25.13 -26.94 -29.72
CA PRO A 409 -26.03 -27.61 -28.78
C PRO A 409 -25.22 -28.57 -27.89
N ASP A 410 -25.16 -28.24 -26.60
CA ASP A 410 -24.53 -29.05 -25.56
C ASP A 410 -25.59 -29.44 -24.53
N ALA A 411 -25.76 -30.75 -24.32
CA ALA A 411 -26.73 -31.31 -23.39
C ALA A 411 -26.28 -31.19 -21.92
N GLU A 412 -25.00 -30.98 -21.64
CA GLU A 412 -24.48 -30.98 -20.27
C GLU A 412 -25.10 -29.89 -19.38
N PRO A 413 -25.19 -28.61 -19.79
CA PRO A 413 -25.82 -27.58 -18.97
C PRO A 413 -27.29 -27.88 -18.63
N PHE A 414 -28.04 -28.50 -19.54
CA PHE A 414 -29.42 -28.91 -19.29
C PHE A 414 -29.51 -30.09 -18.31
N ARG A 415 -28.60 -31.06 -18.42
CA ARG A 415 -28.48 -32.19 -17.48
C ARG A 415 -28.07 -31.71 -16.08
N GLU A 416 -27.16 -30.75 -16.00
CA GLU A 416 -26.77 -30.09 -14.75
C GLU A 416 -27.97 -29.39 -14.11
N ALA A 417 -28.72 -28.60 -14.88
CA ALA A 417 -29.94 -27.94 -14.39
C ALA A 417 -30.95 -28.94 -13.82
N ALA A 418 -31.20 -30.05 -14.53
CA ALA A 418 -32.11 -31.11 -14.08
C ALA A 418 -31.61 -31.87 -12.84
N ARG A 419 -30.29 -31.97 -12.64
CA ARG A 419 -29.68 -32.59 -11.46
C ARG A 419 -29.80 -31.70 -10.23
N LEU A 420 -29.63 -30.39 -10.41
CA LEU A 420 -29.72 -29.39 -9.36
C LEU A 420 -31.17 -29.14 -8.93
N ASP A 421 -32.11 -29.12 -9.87
CA ASP A 421 -33.54 -28.97 -9.61
C ASP A 421 -34.37 -29.91 -10.53
N PRO A 422 -35.03 -30.94 -9.97
CA PRO A 422 -35.83 -31.88 -10.75
C PRO A 422 -36.97 -31.27 -11.58
N ALA A 423 -37.42 -30.05 -11.26
CA ALA A 423 -38.43 -29.36 -12.08
C ALA A 423 -37.94 -29.12 -13.51
N TYR A 424 -36.62 -28.95 -13.69
CA TYR A 424 -36.00 -28.77 -14.99
C TYR A 424 -35.99 -30.03 -15.85
N ALA A 425 -36.02 -31.22 -15.26
CA ALA A 425 -36.08 -32.47 -16.03
C ALA A 425 -37.33 -32.52 -16.94
N LYS A 426 -38.47 -32.05 -16.43
CA LYS A 426 -39.72 -31.97 -17.21
C LYS A 426 -39.65 -30.88 -18.28
N LEU A 427 -39.06 -29.74 -17.93
CA LEU A 427 -38.99 -28.58 -18.82
C LEU A 427 -38.07 -28.84 -20.02
N VAL A 428 -36.89 -29.42 -19.78
CA VAL A 428 -35.96 -29.84 -20.83
C VAL A 428 -36.57 -30.93 -21.73
N ALA A 429 -37.27 -31.91 -21.15
CA ALA A 429 -37.96 -32.95 -21.92
C ALA A 429 -39.12 -32.39 -22.78
N ALA A 430 -39.91 -31.46 -22.25
CA ALA A 430 -41.04 -30.86 -22.97
C ALA A 430 -40.63 -29.99 -24.15
N ARG A 431 -39.48 -29.30 -24.07
CA ARG A 431 -38.95 -28.49 -25.17
C ARG A 431 -38.18 -29.28 -26.23
N GLY A 432 -37.85 -30.54 -25.96
CA GLY A 432 -36.97 -31.33 -26.83
C GLY A 432 -35.52 -30.83 -26.80
N ASP A 433 -35.13 -30.04 -25.79
CA ASP A 433 -33.79 -29.40 -25.69
C ASP A 433 -32.65 -30.43 -25.65
N LEU A 434 -32.94 -31.68 -25.24
CA LEU A 434 -32.02 -32.82 -25.21
C LEU A 434 -32.03 -33.68 -26.49
N ALA A 435 -33.07 -33.59 -27.32
CA ALA A 435 -33.26 -34.46 -28.48
C ALA A 435 -32.35 -34.09 -29.67
N ASP A 436 -31.95 -32.82 -29.75
CA ASP A 436 -31.07 -32.29 -30.82
C ASP A 436 -29.58 -32.40 -30.47
N ALA A 437 -29.24 -32.78 -29.25
CA ALA A 437 -27.85 -32.97 -28.85
C ALA A 437 -27.32 -34.30 -29.44
N PRO A 438 -26.15 -34.31 -30.09
CA PRO A 438 -25.55 -35.54 -30.58
C PRO A 438 -25.43 -36.54 -29.41
N PRO A 439 -25.80 -37.83 -29.61
CA PRO A 439 -25.70 -38.81 -28.55
C PRO A 439 -24.26 -38.82 -28.02
N GLU A 440 -24.11 -38.83 -26.70
CA GLU A 440 -22.78 -38.78 -26.08
C GLU A 440 -21.87 -39.80 -26.76
N PRO A 441 -20.59 -39.44 -27.02
CA PRO A 441 -19.61 -40.43 -27.42
C PRO A 441 -19.52 -41.44 -26.29
N VAL A 442 -20.20 -42.57 -26.45
CA VAL A 442 -20.18 -43.68 -25.49
C VAL A 442 -18.70 -43.97 -25.27
N PRO A 443 -18.17 -43.84 -24.05
CA PRO A 443 -16.76 -44.10 -23.80
C PRO A 443 -16.48 -45.51 -24.29
N SER A 444 -15.72 -45.62 -25.39
CA SER A 444 -15.47 -46.89 -26.05
C SER A 444 -14.71 -47.79 -25.09
N THR A 445 -15.43 -48.69 -24.43
CA THR A 445 -14.86 -49.77 -23.61
C THR A 445 -14.19 -50.84 -24.48
N ALA A 446 -14.04 -50.62 -25.78
CA ALA A 446 -13.41 -51.53 -26.73
C ALA A 446 -11.99 -51.08 -27.04
N GLY A 447 -11.04 -51.54 -26.22
CA GLY A 447 -9.62 -51.26 -26.40
C GLY A 447 -8.68 -52.00 -25.45
N GLN A 448 -9.01 -53.21 -25.00
CA GLN A 448 -7.97 -54.14 -24.56
C GLN A 448 -7.29 -54.70 -25.82
N PRO A 449 -5.98 -54.48 -26.04
CA PRO A 449 -5.30 -55.06 -27.18
C PRO A 449 -5.14 -56.56 -26.98
N ALA A 450 -5.81 -57.34 -27.83
CA ALA A 450 -5.64 -58.77 -27.91
C ALA A 450 -4.22 -59.11 -28.42
N LEU A 451 -3.42 -59.72 -27.56
CA LEU A 451 -2.17 -60.39 -27.91
C LEU A 451 -2.48 -61.60 -28.82
N SER A 452 -2.04 -61.54 -30.07
CA SER A 452 -1.96 -62.72 -30.96
C SER A 452 -0.56 -63.35 -30.91
N PRO A 453 -0.43 -64.69 -30.98
CA PRO A 453 0.82 -65.40 -30.79
C PRO A 453 1.57 -65.60 -32.12
N SER A 454 2.82 -65.15 -32.19
CA SER A 454 3.74 -65.46 -33.30
C SER A 454 4.77 -66.51 -32.86
N LYS A 455 4.89 -67.58 -33.66
CA LYS A 455 5.84 -68.70 -33.56
C LYS A 455 7.20 -68.30 -34.18
N GLY A 456 8.32 -68.53 -33.48
CA GLY A 456 9.67 -68.61 -34.07
C GLY A 456 10.83 -68.31 -33.09
N PRO A 457 12.05 -68.89 -33.26
CA PRO A 457 12.92 -69.39 -32.17
C PRO A 457 14.15 -68.50 -31.77
N PRO A 458 14.91 -68.85 -30.70
CA PRO A 458 15.81 -67.95 -29.93
C PRO A 458 17.32 -68.26 -30.18
N PRO A 459 18.33 -67.87 -29.35
CA PRO A 459 18.46 -66.86 -28.27
C PRO A 459 19.74 -65.96 -28.37
N HIS A 460 19.79 -64.83 -27.68
CA HIS A 460 21.02 -64.42 -26.97
C HIS A 460 20.71 -63.72 -25.64
N ARG A 461 21.37 -64.23 -24.59
CA ARG A 461 21.33 -63.81 -23.19
C ARG A 461 21.78 -62.36 -23.03
N SER A 462 21.10 -61.60 -22.18
CA SER A 462 21.78 -60.71 -21.23
C SER A 462 20.92 -60.46 -20.00
N THR A 463 21.61 -60.45 -18.87
CA THR A 463 21.19 -60.57 -17.48
C THR A 463 20.87 -59.21 -16.84
N ALA A 464 19.72 -59.09 -16.16
CA ALA A 464 19.47 -58.07 -15.14
C ALA A 464 18.40 -58.56 -14.12
N PRO A 465 18.44 -58.10 -12.84
CA PRO A 465 17.87 -58.79 -11.67
C PRO A 465 16.39 -58.47 -11.39
N PRO A 466 15.70 -59.25 -10.52
CA PRO A 466 14.25 -59.21 -10.39
C PRO A 466 13.76 -58.08 -9.48
N LEU A 467 12.74 -57.35 -9.94
CA LEU A 467 11.90 -56.52 -9.09
C LEU A 467 10.79 -57.36 -8.47
N HIS A 468 10.63 -57.16 -7.16
CA HIS A 468 9.63 -57.77 -6.29
C HIS A 468 8.19 -57.66 -6.85
N ARG A 469 7.47 -58.78 -6.83
CA ARG A 469 6.01 -58.84 -6.92
C ARG A 469 5.39 -58.20 -5.68
N SER A 470 4.45 -57.27 -5.89
CA SER A 470 3.44 -56.90 -4.89
C SER A 470 2.26 -57.87 -4.97
N PRO A 471 1.65 -58.25 -3.83
CA PRO A 471 0.47 -59.11 -3.75
C PRO A 471 -0.84 -58.33 -4.02
N PRO A 472 -1.96 -59.04 -4.28
CA PRO A 472 -3.23 -58.42 -4.63
C PRO A 472 -4.03 -57.96 -3.40
N ASP A 473 -4.90 -56.99 -3.68
CA ASP A 473 -6.11 -56.55 -2.97
C ASP A 473 -6.30 -57.02 -1.52
N ALA A 474 -6.14 -56.07 -0.59
CA ALA A 474 -6.76 -56.09 0.74
C ALA A 474 -7.16 -54.68 1.18
N ASP A 475 -8.45 -54.52 1.48
CA ASP A 475 -9.09 -53.53 2.35
C ASP A 475 -8.82 -52.04 2.16
N ARG A 476 -9.69 -51.41 1.35
CA ARG A 476 -10.00 -49.98 1.38
C ARG A 476 -10.73 -49.61 2.70
N SER A 477 -10.02 -49.48 3.81
CA SER A 477 -10.53 -48.72 4.98
C SER A 477 -9.46 -48.03 5.85
N SER A 478 -8.16 -48.28 5.61
CA SER A 478 -7.07 -47.70 6.40
C SER A 478 -6.45 -46.43 5.78
N THR A 479 -6.51 -46.27 4.45
CA THR A 479 -5.90 -45.14 3.74
C THR A 479 -6.56 -43.79 4.06
N GLY A 480 -7.88 -43.80 4.33
CA GLY A 480 -8.61 -42.62 4.78
C GLY A 480 -8.20 -42.15 6.18
N ARG A 481 -7.84 -43.08 7.09
CA ARG A 481 -7.42 -42.73 8.45
C ARG A 481 -6.01 -42.14 8.49
N ILE A 482 -5.12 -42.60 7.61
CA ILE A 482 -3.76 -42.05 7.48
C ILE A 482 -3.80 -40.66 6.84
N ALA A 483 -4.67 -40.43 5.84
CA ALA A 483 -4.85 -39.10 5.24
C ALA A 483 -5.43 -38.09 6.24
N VAL A 484 -6.41 -38.50 7.06
CA VAL A 484 -6.98 -37.66 8.13
C VAL A 484 -5.96 -37.38 9.23
N ALA A 485 -5.16 -38.37 9.65
CA ALA A 485 -4.10 -38.17 10.63
C ALA A 485 -2.99 -37.23 10.11
N ALA A 486 -2.60 -37.36 8.84
CA ALA A 486 -1.65 -36.47 8.20
C ALA A 486 -2.20 -35.03 8.10
N GLY A 487 -3.48 -34.87 7.78
CA GLY A 487 -4.18 -33.58 7.78
C GLY A 487 -4.17 -32.93 9.16
N ILE A 488 -4.50 -33.67 10.22
CA ILE A 488 -4.52 -33.15 11.60
C ILE A 488 -3.14 -32.68 12.05
N VAL A 489 -2.08 -33.44 11.73
CA VAL A 489 -0.69 -33.06 12.07
C VAL A 489 -0.27 -31.80 11.31
N LEU A 490 -0.63 -31.67 10.04
CA LEU A 490 -0.34 -30.47 9.24
C LEU A 490 -1.07 -29.23 9.79
N THR A 491 -2.35 -29.36 10.16
CA THR A 491 -3.12 -28.26 10.76
C THR A 491 -2.57 -27.87 12.14
N ALA A 492 -2.10 -28.84 12.94
CA ALA A 492 -1.47 -28.59 14.22
C ALA A 492 -0.11 -27.88 14.09
N ILE A 493 0.70 -28.24 13.09
CA ILE A 493 1.98 -27.57 12.80
C ILE A 493 1.73 -26.15 12.28
N ALA A 494 0.75 -25.95 11.39
CA ALA A 494 0.38 -24.63 10.90
C ALA A 494 -0.17 -23.72 12.03
N GLY A 495 -1.00 -24.29 12.93
CA GLY A 495 -1.49 -23.60 14.12
C GLY A 495 -0.37 -23.23 15.09
N LEU A 496 0.60 -24.12 15.31
CA LEU A 496 1.78 -23.85 16.14
C LEU A 496 2.66 -22.76 15.54
N PHE A 497 2.85 -22.77 14.22
CA PHE A 497 3.61 -21.73 13.51
C PHE A 497 2.92 -20.37 13.61
N LEU A 498 1.59 -20.31 13.46
CA LEU A 498 0.80 -19.09 13.70
C LEU A 498 0.87 -18.62 15.17
N LEU A 499 0.94 -19.54 16.14
CA LEU A 499 1.08 -19.20 17.55
C LEU A 499 2.46 -18.63 17.89
N ILE A 500 3.51 -19.18 17.29
CA ILE A 500 4.90 -18.69 17.41
C ILE A 500 5.05 -17.33 16.71
N SER A 501 4.48 -17.19 15.51
CA SER A 501 4.53 -15.96 14.71
C SER A 501 3.74 -14.81 15.34
N SER A 502 2.69 -15.11 16.11
CA SER A 502 1.88 -14.12 16.82
C SER A 502 2.45 -13.72 18.20
N GLY A 503 3.64 -14.19 18.57
CA GLY A 503 4.32 -13.78 19.82
C GLY A 503 3.61 -14.21 21.10
N ARG A 504 2.64 -15.15 21.02
CA ARG A 504 1.85 -15.63 22.16
C ARG A 504 2.33 -17.00 22.62
N LEU A 505 3.50 -17.06 23.25
CA LEU A 505 3.87 -18.22 24.08
C LEU A 505 3.57 -17.94 25.55
N PRO A 506 2.81 -18.80 26.26
CA PRO A 506 2.66 -18.70 27.70
C PRO A 506 3.98 -19.09 28.37
N GLY A 507 4.74 -18.08 28.82
CA GLY A 507 5.98 -18.28 29.56
C GLY A 507 5.70 -18.84 30.95
N ARG A 508 5.53 -20.16 31.09
CA ARG A 508 5.44 -20.82 32.42
C ARG A 508 5.55 -22.36 32.40
N LEU A 509 6.57 -22.96 31.79
CA LEU A 509 6.78 -24.43 31.94
C LEU A 509 8.20 -24.94 32.17
N PHE A 510 9.22 -24.09 32.35
CA PHE A 510 10.54 -24.56 32.76
C PHE A 510 11.07 -23.78 33.97
N GLY A 511 10.59 -24.18 35.16
CA GLY A 511 11.19 -23.80 36.44
C GLY A 511 12.35 -24.73 36.78
N ALA A 512 13.57 -24.34 36.41
CA ALA A 512 14.77 -24.94 36.96
C ALA A 512 15.05 -24.33 38.34
N LYS A 513 15.04 -25.17 39.38
CA LYS A 513 15.50 -24.83 40.74
C LYS A 513 16.98 -24.47 40.68
N GLY A 514 17.28 -23.17 40.77
CA GLY A 514 18.62 -22.65 41.05
C GLY A 514 18.58 -21.87 42.36
N THR A 515 19.24 -22.40 43.38
CA THR A 515 19.53 -21.77 44.67
C THR A 515 20.20 -20.42 44.45
N ARG A 516 19.56 -19.34 44.93
CA ARG A 516 20.16 -18.01 45.00
C ARG A 516 20.54 -17.70 46.43
N GLU A 517 21.84 -17.74 46.69
CA GLU A 517 22.48 -17.09 47.83
C GLU A 517 22.21 -15.58 47.80
N ARG A 518 21.98 -15.02 48.98
CA ARG A 518 21.95 -13.58 49.23
C ARG A 518 23.37 -12.99 49.12
N PRO A 519 23.56 -11.83 48.48
CA PRO A 519 24.65 -10.95 48.83
C PRO A 519 24.18 -9.88 49.82
N GLN A 520 25.00 -9.65 50.84
CA GLN A 520 24.98 -8.49 51.73
C GLN A 520 25.32 -7.19 50.99
N PRO A 521 24.96 -6.02 51.52
CA PRO A 521 25.32 -4.73 50.96
C PRO A 521 26.63 -4.21 51.57
N GLU A 522 27.67 -4.04 50.74
CA GLU A 522 28.84 -3.22 51.05
C GLU A 522 29.12 -2.28 49.88
N GLY A 523 29.55 -1.06 50.19
CA GLY A 523 30.23 -0.20 49.22
C GLY A 523 29.60 1.17 49.00
N ARG A 524 29.73 2.06 50.00
CA ARG A 524 29.80 3.51 49.79
C ARG A 524 30.99 3.84 48.87
N SER A 525 30.79 4.75 47.93
CA SER A 525 31.85 5.57 47.34
C SER A 525 31.27 6.84 46.68
N PRO A 526 32.08 7.90 46.50
CA PRO A 526 31.70 9.26 46.89
C PRO A 526 31.38 10.20 45.72
N ALA A 527 30.91 11.39 46.10
CA ALA A 527 30.54 12.51 45.24
C ALA A 527 31.66 13.00 44.31
N PRO A 528 31.34 13.59 43.14
CA PRO A 528 32.34 14.19 42.28
C PRO A 528 32.71 15.61 42.74
N GLU A 529 34.01 15.83 42.62
CA GLU A 529 34.82 16.95 43.06
C GLU A 529 34.71 18.14 42.10
N GLU A 530 34.70 19.34 42.67
CA GLU A 530 34.67 20.63 41.98
C GLU A 530 35.91 20.85 41.09
N GLN A 531 35.69 21.05 39.79
CA GLN A 531 36.71 21.59 38.89
C GLN A 531 36.61 23.12 38.83
N ARG A 532 37.59 23.79 39.45
CA ARG A 532 37.93 25.19 39.20
C ARG A 532 38.69 25.32 37.87
N VAL A 533 38.28 26.27 37.04
CA VAL A 533 39.10 26.84 35.94
C VAL A 533 39.03 28.37 36.03
N PRO A 534 40.13 29.11 35.79
CA PRO A 534 40.24 30.54 36.10
C PRO A 534 39.91 31.46 34.91
N GLY A 535 39.27 32.59 35.24
CA GLY A 535 39.54 33.97 34.79
C GLY A 535 39.70 34.34 33.31
N GLY A 536 38.90 35.33 32.87
CA GLY A 536 39.43 36.46 32.08
C GLY A 536 38.56 37.08 30.98
N MET A 537 38.12 38.33 31.21
CA MET A 537 37.71 39.40 30.26
C MET A 537 36.39 39.20 29.48
N GLY A 538 35.44 40.13 29.34
CA GLY A 538 35.31 41.55 29.68
C GLY A 538 34.45 42.25 28.61
N ARG A 539 33.31 42.88 28.96
CA ARG A 539 32.62 44.03 28.30
C ARG A 539 31.22 44.24 28.94
N GLN A 540 31.00 45.36 29.64
CA GLN A 540 30.22 46.56 29.20
C GLN A 540 28.78 46.23 28.75
N GLY A 541 27.67 46.75 29.28
CA GLY A 541 27.36 47.73 30.33
C GLY A 541 25.86 48.14 30.24
N LEU A 542 25.24 48.42 31.41
CA LEU A 542 24.01 49.22 31.68
C LEU A 542 22.61 48.60 31.41
N PRO A 543 21.51 49.09 32.06
CA PRO A 543 21.30 49.38 33.51
C PRO A 543 19.97 48.77 34.04
N ALA A 544 19.93 48.19 35.25
CA ALA A 544 19.45 48.73 36.54
C ALA A 544 17.92 48.98 36.77
N THR A 545 17.35 48.08 37.60
CA THR A 545 16.34 48.24 38.72
C THR A 545 14.85 48.63 38.50
N PRO A 546 13.91 48.32 39.45
CA PRO A 546 14.02 47.54 40.70
C PRO A 546 12.90 46.52 41.02
N ALA A 547 13.16 45.78 42.11
CA ALA A 547 12.34 44.80 42.82
C ALA A 547 11.24 45.40 43.71
N ARG A 548 10.30 44.53 44.16
CA ARG A 548 9.72 44.41 45.53
C ARG A 548 8.72 43.23 45.56
N ASP A 549 8.98 42.20 46.38
CA ASP A 549 8.42 41.92 47.74
C ASP A 549 6.95 41.41 47.66
N ALA A 550 6.62 40.15 47.95
CA ALA A 550 6.56 39.42 49.23
C ALA A 550 5.08 39.17 49.62
N GLU A 551 4.73 37.93 49.97
CA GLU A 551 3.96 37.51 51.17
C GLU A 551 3.16 36.20 51.00
N ASP A 552 3.13 35.49 52.13
CA ASP A 552 2.75 34.12 52.43
C ASP A 552 1.23 33.80 52.45
N PRO A 553 0.83 32.51 52.56
CA PRO A 553 -0.56 32.06 52.45
C PRO A 553 -1.27 31.92 53.82
N PRO A 554 -2.62 31.91 53.88
CA PRO A 554 -3.33 31.54 55.10
C PRO A 554 -4.10 30.19 55.04
N PRO A 555 -4.50 29.66 56.22
CA PRO A 555 -4.86 28.26 56.43
C PRO A 555 -6.37 28.00 56.71
N ALA A 556 -6.68 26.75 57.06
CA ALA A 556 -8.01 26.11 57.09
C ALA A 556 -8.88 26.32 58.36
N GLY A 557 -10.21 26.30 58.13
CA GLY A 557 -11.32 25.83 59.02
C GLY A 557 -11.96 26.85 59.99
N PRO A 558 -13.12 26.55 60.65
CA PRO A 558 -14.21 25.59 60.36
C PRO A 558 -15.66 26.22 60.42
N SER A 559 -16.69 25.41 60.13
CA SER A 559 -18.15 25.73 60.19
C SER A 559 -18.69 26.11 61.59
N PRO A 560 -19.86 26.79 61.68
CA PRO A 560 -21.10 26.05 62.05
C PRO A 560 -22.44 26.59 61.47
N ASP A 561 -23.34 25.63 61.22
CA ASP A 561 -24.78 25.51 61.53
C ASP A 561 -25.76 26.70 61.77
N GLN A 562 -26.96 26.50 61.20
CA GLN A 562 -28.32 26.80 61.69
C GLN A 562 -29.13 28.06 61.28
N ARG A 563 -30.23 27.75 60.56
CA ARG A 563 -31.66 28.13 60.77
C ARG A 563 -32.27 29.40 60.14
N GLN A 564 -33.22 29.10 59.24
CA GLN A 564 -34.67 29.47 59.26
C GLN A 564 -35.20 30.72 58.53
N SER A 565 -36.38 30.49 57.92
CA SER A 565 -37.46 31.38 57.43
C SER A 565 -37.21 32.09 56.08
N SER A 566 -38.13 32.17 55.11
CA SER A 566 -39.59 31.90 55.03
C SER A 566 -40.05 31.84 53.55
N SER A 567 -41.14 31.10 53.28
CA SER A 567 -41.94 30.97 52.03
C SER A 567 -42.69 32.29 51.64
N PRO A 568 -43.68 32.36 50.69
CA PRO A 568 -44.21 31.38 49.70
C PRO A 568 -44.61 31.91 48.27
N VAL A 569 -44.92 30.96 47.37
CA VAL A 569 -46.01 30.90 46.35
C VAL A 569 -46.19 31.99 45.26
N GLY A 570 -46.13 31.57 43.99
CA GLY A 570 -46.69 32.26 42.82
C GLY A 570 -46.63 31.41 41.53
N ALA A 571 -47.77 31.23 40.87
CA ALA A 571 -48.11 30.24 39.83
C ALA A 571 -47.61 30.60 38.38
N PRO A 572 -47.87 29.78 37.34
CA PRO A 572 -47.01 29.59 36.16
C PRO A 572 -47.27 30.55 35.00
N ARG A 573 -46.27 30.78 34.15
CA ARG A 573 -46.40 31.41 32.83
C ARG A 573 -45.74 30.56 31.74
N SER A 574 -46.60 30.12 30.82
CA SER A 574 -46.44 30.09 29.36
C SER A 574 -45.07 29.73 28.78
N SER A 575 -45.01 28.55 28.17
CA SER A 575 -44.05 28.17 27.12
C SER A 575 -44.08 29.16 25.94
N PRO A 576 -42.93 29.54 25.37
CA PRO A 576 -42.86 29.99 23.98
C PRO A 576 -42.40 28.86 23.04
N GLU A 577 -43.00 28.87 21.85
CA GLU A 577 -42.68 28.07 20.66
C GLU A 577 -41.19 28.16 20.27
N PRO A 578 -40.58 27.09 19.72
CA PRO A 578 -39.31 27.19 19.02
C PRO A 578 -39.52 27.50 17.53
N GLN A 579 -38.73 28.48 17.07
CA GLN A 579 -38.69 29.10 15.76
C GLN A 579 -38.35 28.13 14.63
N ALA A 580 -39.07 28.29 13.52
CA ALA A 580 -38.85 27.67 12.23
C ALA A 580 -37.92 28.54 11.37
N GLU A 581 -36.60 28.35 11.48
CA GLU A 581 -35.63 29.02 10.57
C GLU A 581 -34.55 28.06 10.00
N ALA A 582 -34.57 26.77 10.35
CA ALA A 582 -33.64 25.78 9.77
C ALA A 582 -34.10 25.18 8.42
N GLY A 583 -35.32 25.48 7.99
CA GLY A 583 -35.95 24.83 6.82
C GLY A 583 -35.72 25.52 5.47
N GLU A 584 -35.18 26.74 5.45
CA GLU A 584 -35.08 27.55 4.23
C GLU A 584 -33.71 27.42 3.55
N CYS A 585 -32.65 27.23 4.33
CA CYS A 585 -31.29 27.00 3.81
C CYS A 585 -31.17 25.64 3.06
N ALA A 586 -31.91 24.62 3.49
CA ALA A 586 -31.92 23.30 2.83
C ALA A 586 -32.69 23.30 1.50
N ARG A 587 -33.67 24.20 1.32
CA ARG A 587 -34.43 24.31 0.06
C ARG A 587 -33.67 25.10 -1.01
N GLU A 588 -32.81 26.03 -0.62
CA GLU A 588 -31.99 26.80 -1.56
C GLU A 588 -30.83 25.96 -2.13
N VAL A 589 -30.22 25.10 -1.32
CA VAL A 589 -29.19 24.14 -1.78
C VAL A 589 -29.77 23.08 -2.71
N GLY A 590 -31.02 22.63 -2.47
CA GLY A 590 -31.74 21.75 -3.39
C GLY A 590 -32.02 22.39 -4.75
N ARG A 591 -32.42 23.68 -4.77
CA ARG A 591 -32.68 24.42 -6.01
C ARG A 591 -31.41 24.68 -6.85
N ILE A 592 -30.26 24.86 -6.20
CA ILE A 592 -28.97 25.05 -6.88
C ILE A 592 -28.47 23.72 -7.51
N MET A 593 -28.76 22.58 -6.89
CA MET A 593 -28.39 21.26 -7.42
C MET A 593 -29.26 20.83 -8.61
N ASP A 594 -30.55 21.16 -8.62
CA ASP A 594 -31.45 20.82 -9.74
C ASP A 594 -31.14 21.61 -11.02
N VAL A 595 -30.57 22.83 -10.91
CA VAL A 595 -30.10 23.62 -12.07
C VAL A 595 -28.80 23.05 -12.66
N ALA A 596 -27.94 22.44 -11.83
CA ALA A 596 -26.67 21.88 -12.29
C ALA A 596 -26.81 20.51 -13.00
N VAL A 597 -27.93 19.81 -12.83
CA VAL A 597 -28.19 18.49 -13.45
C VAL A 597 -28.93 18.61 -14.79
N GLY A 598 -29.50 19.78 -15.12
CA GLY A 598 -30.24 20.03 -16.36
C GLY A 598 -29.40 20.36 -17.62
N GLU A 599 -28.10 20.63 -17.49
CA GLU A 599 -27.27 21.13 -18.61
C GLU A 599 -26.26 20.11 -19.18
N LEU A 600 -26.33 18.83 -18.80
CA LEU A 600 -25.33 17.83 -19.17
C LEU A 600 -25.68 16.92 -20.37
N HIS A 601 -26.59 17.31 -21.27
CA HIS A 601 -26.87 16.59 -22.53
C HIS A 601 -27.03 17.54 -23.73
N ALA A 602 -25.90 18.00 -24.28
CA ALA A 602 -25.72 18.31 -25.69
C ALA A 602 -24.22 18.58 -25.98
N ASP A 603 -23.50 17.58 -26.49
CA ASP A 603 -22.18 17.79 -27.10
C ASP A 603 -22.36 18.34 -28.53
N PRO A 604 -21.88 19.56 -28.86
CA PRO A 604 -21.67 19.95 -30.24
C PRO A 604 -20.33 19.41 -30.75
N ALA A 605 -20.33 18.94 -32.01
CA ALA A 605 -19.15 18.43 -32.70
C ALA A 605 -17.96 19.42 -32.68
N PRO A 606 -16.70 18.93 -32.61
CA PRO A 606 -15.54 19.78 -32.49
C PRO A 606 -15.26 20.52 -33.80
N ALA A 607 -15.21 21.84 -33.75
CA ALA A 607 -14.69 22.68 -34.82
C ALA A 607 -13.15 22.50 -34.91
N GLU A 608 -12.65 22.24 -36.11
CA GLU A 608 -11.23 22.14 -36.42
C GLU A 608 -10.50 23.43 -36.00
N GLN A 609 -9.65 23.33 -34.98
CA GLN A 609 -8.68 24.37 -34.65
C GLN A 609 -7.50 24.28 -35.62
N PRO A 610 -7.04 25.41 -36.22
CA PRO A 610 -5.83 25.41 -37.02
C PRO A 610 -4.62 25.04 -36.15
N PRO A 611 -3.63 24.32 -36.70
CA PRO A 611 -2.48 23.85 -35.94
C PRO A 611 -1.70 25.02 -35.34
N ALA A 612 -1.34 24.87 -34.06
CA ALA A 612 -0.50 25.84 -33.37
C ALA A 612 0.84 26.01 -34.11
N PRO A 613 1.36 27.24 -34.23
CA PRO A 613 2.61 27.49 -34.94
C PRO A 613 3.79 26.79 -34.28
N ASP A 614 4.61 26.13 -35.09
CA ASP A 614 5.80 25.39 -34.69
C ASP A 614 6.74 26.27 -33.84
N PRO A 615 6.95 25.95 -32.55
CA PRO A 615 7.81 26.73 -31.66
C PRO A 615 9.28 26.74 -32.09
N TYR A 616 9.70 25.83 -32.98
CA TYR A 616 11.09 25.73 -33.45
C TYR A 616 11.39 26.58 -34.69
N ALA A 617 10.36 27.09 -35.38
CA ALA A 617 10.55 27.92 -36.58
C ALA A 617 11.33 29.22 -36.31
N ARG A 618 11.20 29.79 -35.10
CA ARG A 618 11.94 30.99 -34.68
C ARG A 618 13.40 30.70 -34.33
N ILE A 619 13.69 29.50 -33.83
CA ILE A 619 15.05 29.08 -33.47
C ILE A 619 15.85 28.73 -34.74
N ALA A 620 15.22 28.07 -35.71
CA ALA A 620 15.82 27.80 -37.03
C ALA A 620 16.16 29.09 -37.78
N ALA A 621 15.29 30.10 -37.72
CA ALA A 621 15.55 31.42 -38.32
C ALA A 621 16.69 32.20 -37.62
N ALA A 622 16.89 32.00 -36.32
CA ALA A 622 17.99 32.61 -35.57
C ALA A 622 19.35 31.93 -35.88
N LEU A 623 19.37 30.60 -36.00
CA LEU A 623 20.58 29.84 -36.35
C LEU A 623 21.03 30.07 -37.80
N ALA A 624 20.09 30.31 -38.72
CA ALA A 624 20.40 30.66 -40.10
C ALA A 624 21.13 32.02 -40.24
N ARG A 625 20.89 32.97 -39.31
CA ARG A 625 21.57 34.29 -39.30
C ARG A 625 22.98 34.23 -38.71
N ILE A 626 23.25 33.28 -37.81
CA ILE A 626 24.59 33.11 -37.21
C ILE A 626 25.56 32.48 -38.23
N ARG A 627 25.05 31.76 -39.24
CA ARG A 627 25.88 31.06 -40.23
C ARG A 627 26.41 31.95 -41.36
N THR A 628 25.96 33.20 -41.48
CA THR A 628 26.37 34.11 -42.56
C THR A 628 27.46 35.11 -42.17
N ASP A 629 27.86 35.20 -40.90
CA ASP A 629 28.83 36.19 -40.40
C ASP A 629 30.15 35.55 -39.92
N VAL A 630 30.80 34.77 -40.79
CA VAL A 630 32.21 34.38 -40.59
C VAL A 630 33.03 34.92 -41.76
N PRO A 631 33.84 35.98 -41.57
CA PRO A 631 34.76 36.45 -42.60
C PRO A 631 35.94 35.48 -42.72
N GLY A 632 36.33 35.19 -43.97
CA GLY A 632 37.27 34.14 -44.32
C GLY A 632 38.72 34.38 -43.89
N GLU A 633 39.39 33.28 -43.58
CA GLU A 633 40.85 33.19 -43.48
C GLU A 633 41.40 32.51 -44.74
N GLU A 634 42.29 33.23 -45.43
CA GLU A 634 43.15 32.70 -46.49
C GLU A 634 44.30 31.85 -45.91
N PRO A 635 44.85 30.89 -46.67
CA PRO A 635 45.99 30.08 -46.22
C PRO A 635 47.33 30.67 -46.69
N ALA A 636 48.23 30.90 -45.74
CA ALA A 636 49.67 30.97 -45.95
C ALA A 636 50.30 30.05 -44.88
N GLY A 637 51.23 29.14 -45.14
CA GLY A 637 52.35 29.18 -46.07
C GLY A 637 53.56 28.76 -45.23
N GLU A 638 54.16 27.62 -45.57
CA GLU A 638 55.37 27.07 -44.94
C GLU A 638 56.55 28.05 -45.04
N ASP A 639 57.33 28.21 -43.97
CA ASP A 639 58.81 28.10 -43.99
C ASP A 639 59.46 28.53 -42.66
N GLY A 640 60.61 27.91 -42.36
CA GLY A 640 61.75 28.66 -41.80
C GLY A 640 62.09 28.49 -40.31
N THR A 641 62.92 27.46 -40.03
CA THR A 641 64.22 27.51 -39.33
C THR A 641 64.52 28.52 -38.19
N GLU A 642 65.15 27.95 -37.15
CA GLU A 642 66.37 28.45 -36.48
C GLU A 642 66.31 29.39 -35.25
N THR A 643 66.84 28.82 -34.15
CA THR A 643 67.82 29.39 -33.20
C THR A 643 67.43 30.47 -32.17
N ARG A 644 67.61 30.03 -30.90
CA ARG A 644 68.60 30.55 -29.93
C ARG A 644 68.21 31.72 -29.00
N ARG A 645 68.55 31.46 -27.72
CA ARG A 645 69.03 32.34 -26.62
C ARG A 645 68.04 32.82 -25.55
N ASP A 646 68.37 32.37 -24.33
CA ASP A 646 68.64 33.17 -23.13
C ASP A 646 67.75 34.38 -22.84
N ARG A 647 67.03 34.33 -21.70
CA ARG A 647 67.35 35.18 -20.53
C ARG A 647 66.37 34.97 -19.37
N ARG A 648 66.93 34.61 -18.21
CA ARG A 648 66.52 35.07 -16.87
C ARG A 648 66.44 36.61 -16.83
N PRO A 649 65.61 37.26 -15.98
CA PRO A 649 66.04 37.47 -14.58
C PRO A 649 64.92 37.46 -13.50
N ASP A 650 65.35 37.01 -12.33
CA ASP A 650 65.21 37.56 -10.98
C ASP A 650 64.05 38.53 -10.65
N GLY A 651 63.30 38.15 -9.62
CA GLY A 651 63.39 38.80 -8.30
C GLY A 651 62.70 40.15 -8.12
N ARG A 652 61.69 40.20 -7.24
CA ARG A 652 61.48 41.31 -6.31
C ARG A 652 60.57 40.92 -5.14
N GLU A 653 61.21 40.75 -3.98
CA GLU A 653 60.63 41.04 -2.67
C GLU A 653 60.59 42.56 -2.44
N GLY A 654 59.67 43.02 -1.59
CA GLY A 654 59.89 44.22 -0.77
C GLY A 654 58.75 45.24 -0.72
N GLY A 655 57.96 45.15 0.36
CA GLY A 655 57.65 46.30 1.23
C GLY A 655 56.41 47.14 0.92
N SER A 656 55.35 46.96 1.72
CA SER A 656 54.97 47.92 2.78
C SER A 656 54.00 47.29 3.77
#